data_AF-A0A427YQF0-F1
#
_entry.id   AF-A0A427YQF0-F1
#
_cell.length_a   1.000
_cell.length_b   1.000
_cell.length_c   1.000
_cell.angle_alpha   90.00
_cell.angle_beta   90.00
_cell.angle_gamma   90.00
#
_symmetry.space_group_name_H-M   'P 1'
#
loop_
_entity.id
_entity.type
_entity.pdbx_description
1 polymer ?
#
loop_
_entity_poly.entity_id
_entity_poly.type
_entity_poly.pdbx_seq_one_letter_code
_entity_poly.pdbx_strand_id
1 'polypeptide(L)'
;MLSEQYPARDHARKVAGELYKLLPESDRSKMHAIFLQAPPSECRHDTDRELTYHQEANFTYLSGCSVPEASILVAVGYPSHHDHVSHHHLFVPPAVPEVTMWSVAPPSIDEAKATFDSDNIVPTTSLPEVLHASVTCTPELVLHTLPLTQEYAPLPTSVLDLIQKQSAQKDGQTHAVSHRTDLLLRALHIARLTKDEHEIALIRKANQISSGAHEVLMRELGRHASRRKDGKGKGTKERTGTEAVGEWEVEGEGDAEALFVATCKRMGLQGKHPALRVQRPIVPFHVPPRAPGDTSFAARPLARGCCGSAPEHEHSTPTTSFHAEAFEPQMLLIDAGCEWENYASDITRTIPIGNGGKYTKEAGEIYELVLRMQKECEALVSPGTHWDTIHLHAHKVLVDGLLSLGILRGDPETILQSGLTAAFFPHGLGHSLGLDVHDSLQYLRSVHVDLPPSTSTTPAKLYAYLRIRQTLLPGMVLTVEPGCYFAPQLMEAHGVWTSEHVDKETLRRYVPVGGVRIEDVVVVREGKCENLTTVGRDRDWVERVLLISGFPRILPADSSLLVSLVPRNNHSTVSWRHDDRGQELPAHGRRGVLRADPRFGDWHVHSRLGGNAADAMIATIIAVNTLAPFHSDIGGGGFAIIRTPEGEYESLNFRHTAPADVTMEFYKEGASTSVGGSAVAVPGQMKGLEELHKRHGRLPWDVLFEPSIKLAREGAEMRGDLQTFTRKECVPPGGTGLKGSWMEHDPMFAPLFKDGHVLPLGERYYRPEFARTLELIARKGAKAFYEGEVAEGIVKAVRGWGGLMTLDDLKNYKCQWNTPISATYHDYKLWTVPAPASGAIWLSAMGTLSHFPRQERVRCSTTTESPRLSEWLAYGQRTELGDPEFVEGLEAKQAAWISEESTSKRAKMLSDDHTFPPDYYKPPRVEIKEDNGTSNITTADADGLVVSVTTTIGLNFGSHIMVPGYGFILNDSMDDFSVEGRPNGTGYEPSKPNFGGYHWNGAPTGRESRADGSPEVVGGKRPLSSSCPYIVENDQGVVVLAGGCAGGSTIISANTQVARNVLDYDMSAAEAMRSNRLHNQIIPNVSQVERSSTHQGITVDGFSEEVVEGLKGKGHAIEWVPFNRSTPCAMKFLPGPEWEAEGDPRKNDSGGSVFHP
;
A
#
# COMPACT_ATOMS: atom_id res chain seq x y z
N MET A 1 3.33 19.28 21.58
CA MET A 1 3.79 19.28 20.18
C MET A 1 5.29 19.21 20.23
N LEU A 2 5.88 18.09 19.77
CA LEU A 2 7.33 17.97 19.66
C LEU A 2 7.79 18.93 18.56
N SER A 3 8.92 19.61 18.78
CA SER A 3 9.63 20.38 17.75
C SER A 3 9.81 19.53 16.50
N GLU A 4 9.47 20.04 15.31
CA GLU A 4 9.74 19.37 14.03
C GLU A 4 11.26 19.27 13.74
N GLN A 5 12.10 20.04 14.44
CA GLN A 5 13.55 20.13 14.24
C GLN A 5 14.34 19.36 15.31
N TYR A 6 15.41 18.68 14.90
CA TYR A 6 16.34 17.93 15.78
C TYR A 6 17.07 18.87 16.77
N PRO A 7 17.11 18.58 18.09
CA PRO A 7 17.59 19.50 19.11
C PRO A 7 19.12 19.50 19.29
N ALA A 8 19.88 19.72 18.21
CA ALA A 8 21.34 19.60 18.21
C ALA A 8 22.03 20.53 19.23
N ARG A 9 21.55 21.77 19.39
CA ARG A 9 22.16 22.73 20.34
C ARG A 9 21.93 22.32 21.79
N ASP A 10 20.78 21.73 22.12
CA ASP A 10 20.50 21.24 23.47
C ASP A 10 21.37 20.02 23.81
N HIS A 11 21.58 19.13 22.84
CA HIS A 11 22.56 18.04 22.97
C HIS A 11 23.98 18.57 23.17
N ALA A 12 24.39 19.60 22.43
CA ALA A 12 25.69 20.25 22.60
C ALA A 12 25.87 20.84 24.00
N ARG A 13 24.83 21.48 24.56
CA ARG A 13 24.84 21.98 25.96
C ARG A 13 25.00 20.84 26.96
N LYS A 14 24.30 19.73 26.75
CA LYS A 14 24.41 18.53 27.60
C LYS A 14 25.83 17.96 27.58
N VAL A 15 26.43 17.81 26.39
CA VAL A 15 27.81 17.33 26.23
C VAL A 15 28.81 18.29 26.89
N ALA A 16 28.63 19.61 26.73
CA ALA A 16 29.48 20.60 27.40
C ALA A 16 29.38 20.51 28.93
N GLY A 17 28.18 20.27 29.48
CA GLY A 17 27.98 20.04 30.91
C GLY A 17 28.69 18.77 31.42
N GLU A 18 28.65 17.67 30.67
CA GLU A 18 29.38 16.45 31.05
C GLU A 18 30.89 16.60 30.87
N LEU A 19 31.32 17.32 29.84
CA LEU A 19 32.73 17.63 29.61
C LEU A 19 33.29 18.46 30.77
N TYR A 20 32.56 19.45 31.28
CA TYR A 20 32.95 20.23 32.46
C TYR A 20 33.32 19.38 33.67
N LYS A 21 32.51 18.34 33.95
CA LYS A 21 32.73 17.43 35.08
C LYS A 21 34.01 16.61 34.92
N LEU A 22 34.41 16.32 33.68
CA LEU A 22 35.61 15.54 33.36
C LEU A 22 36.88 16.39 33.25
N LEU A 23 36.76 17.71 33.08
CA LEU A 23 37.90 18.61 32.91
C LEU A 23 38.74 18.73 34.20
N PRO A 24 40.08 18.67 34.09
CA PRO A 24 40.97 19.07 35.18
C PRO A 24 40.73 20.51 35.61
N GLU A 25 40.90 20.82 36.89
CA GLU A 25 40.68 22.17 37.43
C GLU A 25 41.45 23.25 36.68
N SER A 26 42.67 22.96 36.21
CA SER A 26 43.51 23.89 35.45
C SER A 26 42.96 24.25 34.07
N ASP A 27 42.09 23.42 33.50
CA ASP A 27 41.54 23.63 32.17
C ASP A 27 40.14 24.27 32.21
N ARG A 28 39.42 24.23 33.34
CA ARG A 28 38.03 24.73 33.47
C ARG A 28 37.85 26.22 33.22
N SER A 29 38.90 27.03 33.39
CA SER A 29 38.86 28.48 33.13
C SER A 29 39.22 28.85 31.69
N LYS A 30 39.62 27.89 30.86
CA LYS A 30 40.02 28.10 29.47
C LYS A 30 38.80 28.06 28.55
N MET A 31 38.98 28.55 27.33
CA MET A 31 38.00 28.33 26.28
C MET A 31 38.19 26.97 25.64
N HIS A 32 37.10 26.32 25.29
CA HIS A 32 37.06 24.98 24.72
C HIS A 32 36.38 24.99 23.37
N ALA A 33 36.77 24.07 22.50
CA ALA A 33 36.07 23.80 21.25
C ALA A 33 35.91 22.29 21.07
N ILE A 34 34.74 21.85 20.63
CA ILE A 34 34.48 20.46 20.22
C ILE A 34 34.41 20.45 18.70
N PHE A 35 35.18 19.57 18.05
CA PHE A 35 35.15 19.42 16.59
C PHE A 35 34.92 17.97 16.20
N LEU A 36 33.91 17.72 15.36
CA LEU A 36 33.64 16.44 14.72
C LEU A 36 33.45 16.60 13.21
N GLN A 37 33.73 15.52 12.49
CA GLN A 37 33.65 15.43 11.04
C GLN A 37 32.77 14.22 10.67
N ALA A 38 31.82 14.42 9.76
CA ALA A 38 31.08 13.33 9.15
C ALA A 38 32.00 12.53 8.20
N PRO A 39 31.88 11.19 8.15
CA PRO A 39 32.62 10.38 7.21
C PRO A 39 32.26 10.74 5.76
N PRO A 40 33.18 10.48 4.80
CA PRO A 40 32.86 10.58 3.39
C PRO A 40 31.92 9.46 2.94
N SER A 41 31.24 9.65 1.81
CA SER A 41 30.59 8.54 1.13
C SER A 41 31.63 7.55 0.62
N GLU A 42 31.50 6.27 1.00
CA GLU A 42 32.37 5.22 0.51
C GLU A 42 31.79 4.56 -0.74
N CYS A 43 32.62 4.29 -1.74
CA CYS A 43 32.24 3.43 -2.86
C CYS A 43 32.57 1.97 -2.54
N ARG A 44 31.71 1.06 -3.00
CA ARG A 44 32.00 -0.38 -2.97
C ARG A 44 33.26 -0.66 -3.79
N HIS A 45 34.17 -1.46 -3.23
CA HIS A 45 35.44 -1.81 -3.89
C HIS A 45 35.24 -2.26 -5.34
N ASP A 46 36.09 -1.74 -6.23
CA ASP A 46 36.10 -2.00 -7.68
C ASP A 46 34.83 -1.57 -8.45
N THR A 47 33.96 -0.73 -7.86
CA THR A 47 32.78 -0.16 -8.54
C THR A 47 32.59 1.32 -8.19
N ASP A 48 31.94 2.07 -9.08
CA ASP A 48 31.49 3.46 -8.88
C ASP A 48 30.20 3.58 -8.06
N ARG A 49 29.77 2.50 -7.39
CA ARG A 49 28.55 2.47 -6.59
C ARG A 49 28.83 2.81 -5.13
N GLU A 50 28.26 3.91 -4.65
CA GLU A 50 28.27 4.29 -3.23
C GLU A 50 27.62 3.19 -2.35
N LEU A 51 28.23 2.89 -1.22
CA LEU A 51 27.61 2.15 -0.13
C LEU A 51 26.50 3.00 0.49
N THR A 52 25.49 2.35 1.08
CA THR A 52 24.44 3.07 1.79
C THR A 52 25.07 3.90 2.92
N TYR A 53 24.95 5.22 2.81
CA TYR A 53 25.56 6.14 3.75
C TYR A 53 24.91 6.03 5.14
N HIS A 54 25.66 5.57 6.14
CA HIS A 54 25.26 5.57 7.54
C HIS A 54 26.05 6.63 8.30
N GLN A 55 25.33 7.53 8.99
CA GLN A 55 25.96 8.67 9.64
C GLN A 55 26.48 8.24 11.01
N GLU A 56 27.68 8.71 11.38
CA GLU A 56 28.30 8.38 12.66
C GLU A 56 27.49 8.96 13.82
N ALA A 57 27.28 8.16 14.87
CA ALA A 57 26.32 8.46 15.93
C ALA A 57 26.72 9.69 16.77
N ASN A 58 28.00 9.89 17.06
CA ASN A 58 28.45 11.06 17.81
C ASN A 58 28.31 12.37 17.02
N PHE A 59 28.59 12.33 15.72
CA PHE A 59 28.35 13.45 14.81
C PHE A 59 26.85 13.75 14.70
N THR A 60 26.02 12.72 14.51
CA THR A 60 24.55 12.86 14.48
C THR A 60 24.05 13.51 15.77
N TYR A 61 24.53 13.06 16.93
CA TYR A 61 24.09 13.57 18.23
C TYR A 61 24.29 15.08 18.38
N LEU A 62 25.43 15.59 17.89
CA LEU A 62 25.80 17.00 17.97
C LEU A 62 25.32 17.87 16.80
N SER A 63 24.73 17.31 15.75
CA SER A 63 24.42 18.09 14.54
C SER A 63 23.03 17.86 13.96
N GLY A 64 22.45 16.67 14.16
CA GLY A 64 21.29 16.20 13.40
C GLY A 64 21.54 16.10 11.89
N CYS A 65 22.78 16.26 11.41
CA CYS A 65 23.09 16.43 10.01
C CYS A 65 23.43 15.10 9.33
N SER A 66 22.68 14.77 8.28
CA SER A 66 22.86 13.54 7.48
C SER A 66 23.75 13.73 6.25
N VAL A 67 24.36 14.90 6.06
CA VAL A 67 25.19 15.22 4.89
C VAL A 67 26.60 14.65 5.07
N PRO A 68 27.11 13.84 4.11
CA PRO A 68 28.50 13.37 4.11
C PRO A 68 29.49 14.53 4.13
N GLU A 69 30.64 14.32 4.75
CA GLU A 69 31.73 15.30 4.83
C GLU A 69 31.37 16.67 5.47
N ALA A 70 30.19 16.80 6.07
CA ALA A 70 29.86 17.95 6.91
C ALA A 70 30.73 17.97 8.18
N SER A 71 30.96 19.15 8.75
CA SER A 71 31.71 19.31 10.00
C SER A 71 30.89 20.08 11.03
N ILE A 72 31.16 19.85 12.32
CA ILE A 72 30.57 20.64 13.40
C ILE A 72 31.67 21.18 14.31
N LEU A 73 31.56 22.46 14.68
CA LEU A 73 32.39 23.12 15.69
C LEU A 73 31.49 23.73 16.77
N VAL A 74 31.66 23.28 18.00
CA VAL A 74 30.94 23.83 19.16
C VAL A 74 31.94 24.57 20.05
N ALA A 75 31.78 25.88 20.17
CA ALA A 75 32.57 26.70 21.08
C ALA A 75 31.94 26.67 22.47
N VAL A 76 32.76 26.37 23.48
CA VAL A 76 32.34 26.13 24.86
C VAL A 76 33.15 27.02 25.80
N GLY A 77 32.45 27.75 26.66
CA GLY A 77 33.04 28.53 27.75
C GLY A 77 32.29 28.24 29.05
N TYR A 78 33.00 28.24 30.18
CA TYR A 78 32.39 27.94 31.49
C TYR A 78 32.32 29.19 32.38
N PRO A 79 31.47 30.19 32.06
CA PRO A 79 31.19 31.28 32.98
C PRO A 79 30.40 30.76 34.19
N SER A 80 30.39 31.51 35.28
CA SER A 80 29.81 31.10 36.56
C SER A 80 28.29 30.81 36.55
N HIS A 81 27.54 31.03 35.46
CA HIS A 81 26.11 30.69 35.38
C HIS A 81 25.59 30.24 33.98
N HIS A 82 25.01 29.04 33.98
CA HIS A 82 23.87 28.48 33.24
C HIS A 82 23.87 28.20 31.71
N ASP A 83 24.77 28.72 30.87
CA ASP A 83 24.96 28.17 29.50
C ASP A 83 26.45 28.07 29.16
N HIS A 84 26.86 26.86 28.76
CA HIS A 84 28.26 26.56 28.48
C HIS A 84 28.60 26.64 27.00
N VAL A 85 27.60 26.65 26.11
CA VAL A 85 27.82 26.71 24.66
C VAL A 85 27.68 28.14 24.20
N SER A 86 28.77 28.73 23.70
CA SER A 86 28.75 30.11 23.20
C SER A 86 28.35 30.18 21.73
N HIS A 87 28.77 29.21 20.92
CA HIS A 87 28.42 29.12 19.51
C HIS A 87 28.37 27.68 19.00
N HIS A 88 27.36 27.38 18.20
CA HIS A 88 27.22 26.14 17.46
C HIS A 88 27.34 26.41 15.94
N HIS A 89 28.37 25.85 15.30
CA HIS A 89 28.66 26.06 13.87
C HIS A 89 28.63 24.75 13.11
N LEU A 90 27.69 24.64 12.17
CA LEU A 90 27.59 23.53 11.22
C LEU A 90 28.16 23.95 9.86
N PHE A 91 29.04 23.12 9.34
CA PHE A 91 29.70 23.33 8.05
C PHE A 91 29.16 22.32 7.04
N VAL A 92 28.51 22.80 5.99
CA VAL A 92 27.93 21.95 4.93
C VAL A 92 28.80 22.04 3.68
N PRO A 93 29.16 20.92 3.04
CA PRO A 93 29.95 20.96 1.81
C PRO A 93 29.20 21.71 0.69
N PRO A 94 29.87 22.58 -0.08
CA PRO A 94 29.24 23.22 -1.23
C PRO A 94 28.96 22.20 -2.34
N ALA A 95 27.93 22.45 -3.15
CA ALA A 95 27.70 21.67 -4.35
C ALA A 95 28.89 21.83 -5.33
N VAL A 96 29.55 20.71 -5.65
CA VAL A 96 30.62 20.66 -6.65
C VAL A 96 30.01 20.15 -7.95
N PRO A 97 29.98 20.95 -9.05
CA PRO A 97 29.30 20.58 -10.30
C PRO A 97 29.68 19.19 -10.83
N GLU A 98 30.96 18.83 -10.72
CA GLU A 98 31.51 17.55 -11.18
C GLU A 98 30.98 16.35 -10.40
N VAL A 99 30.69 16.53 -9.10
CA VAL A 99 30.13 15.49 -8.21
C VAL A 99 28.62 15.44 -8.33
N THR A 100 27.95 16.61 -8.42
CA THR A 100 26.49 16.69 -8.56
C THR A 100 25.95 16.16 -9.88
N MET A 101 26.82 15.90 -10.86
CA MET A 101 26.47 15.17 -12.07
C MET A 101 26.12 13.70 -11.79
N TRP A 102 26.66 13.13 -10.72
CA TRP A 102 26.58 11.70 -10.40
C TRP A 102 25.99 11.38 -9.03
N SER A 103 26.07 12.30 -8.07
CA SER A 103 25.55 12.16 -6.70
C SER A 103 24.56 13.26 -6.36
N VAL A 104 23.69 13.01 -5.36
CA VAL A 104 22.73 14.01 -4.88
C VAL A 104 23.48 15.22 -4.34
N ALA A 105 23.11 16.42 -4.80
CA ALA A 105 23.73 17.65 -4.32
C ALA A 105 23.47 17.82 -2.81
N PRO A 106 24.49 18.25 -2.03
CA PRO A 106 24.24 18.65 -0.64
C PRO A 106 23.25 19.82 -0.62
N PRO A 107 22.48 19.99 0.48
CA PRO A 107 21.52 21.07 0.58
C PRO A 107 22.23 22.43 0.45
N SER A 108 21.54 23.38 -0.18
CA SER A 108 21.97 24.77 -0.15
C SER A 108 22.03 25.27 1.30
N ILE A 109 22.81 26.33 1.55
CA ILE A 109 22.94 26.90 2.90
C ILE A 109 21.57 27.35 3.45
N ASP A 110 20.66 27.85 2.61
CA ASP A 110 19.34 28.28 3.04
C ASP A 110 18.42 27.09 3.38
N GLU A 111 18.49 26.00 2.60
CA GLU A 111 17.80 24.74 2.93
C GLU A 111 18.36 24.12 4.22
N ALA A 112 19.69 24.13 4.39
CA ALA A 112 20.33 23.66 5.59
C ALA A 112 19.92 24.48 6.82
N LYS A 113 19.78 25.82 6.69
CA LYS A 113 19.25 26.70 7.77
C LYS A 113 17.80 26.45 8.13
N ALA A 114 16.98 26.04 7.16
CA ALA A 114 15.60 25.65 7.41
C ALA A 114 15.50 24.27 8.10
N THR A 115 16.53 23.43 7.95
CA THR A 115 16.50 22.02 8.36
C THR A 115 17.23 21.75 9.68
N PHE A 116 18.45 22.27 9.85
CA PHE A 116 19.32 21.90 10.98
C PHE A 116 19.36 22.97 12.07
N ASP A 117 19.40 22.51 13.33
CA ASP A 117 19.47 23.38 14.50
C ASP A 117 20.92 23.81 14.79
N SER A 118 21.29 25.03 14.39
CA SER A 118 22.64 25.56 14.60
C SER A 118 22.64 27.09 14.61
N ASP A 119 23.53 27.73 15.37
CA ASP A 119 23.59 29.21 15.42
C ASP A 119 24.14 29.77 14.11
N ASN A 120 25.10 29.05 13.51
CA ASN A 120 25.68 29.38 12.22
C ASN A 120 25.73 28.15 11.34
N ILE A 121 25.30 28.31 10.08
CA ILE A 121 25.40 27.30 9.03
C ILE A 121 26.11 27.93 7.84
N VAL A 122 27.30 27.42 7.53
CA VAL A 122 28.21 28.00 6.54
C VAL A 122 28.86 26.90 5.68
N PRO A 123 29.44 27.23 4.51
CA PRO A 123 30.14 26.24 3.70
C PRO A 123 31.40 25.70 4.39
N THR A 124 31.77 24.45 4.14
CA THR A 124 33.04 23.85 4.63
C THR A 124 34.29 24.63 4.19
N THR A 125 34.22 25.36 3.08
CA THR A 125 35.31 26.27 2.64
C THR A 125 35.59 27.42 3.62
N SER A 126 34.64 27.75 4.49
CA SER A 126 34.80 28.78 5.53
C SER A 126 35.47 28.25 6.81
N LEU A 127 35.68 26.93 6.92
CA LEU A 127 36.24 26.29 8.11
C LEU A 127 37.60 26.88 8.55
N PRO A 128 38.59 27.13 7.66
CA PRO A 128 39.87 27.71 8.06
C PRO A 128 39.74 29.08 8.71
N GLU A 129 38.85 29.93 8.19
CA GLU A 129 38.61 31.28 8.71
C GLU A 129 37.95 31.23 10.09
N VAL A 130 36.92 30.39 10.26
CA VAL A 130 36.21 30.24 11.54
C VAL A 130 37.10 29.63 12.63
N LEU A 131 37.92 28.63 12.27
CA LEU A 131 38.91 28.06 13.20
C LEU A 131 39.95 29.11 13.63
N HIS A 132 40.49 29.87 12.67
CA HIS A 132 41.44 30.93 12.97
C HIS A 132 40.83 32.03 13.85
N ALA A 133 39.59 32.43 13.59
CA ALA A 133 38.85 33.37 14.44
C ALA A 133 38.66 32.83 15.87
N SER A 134 38.26 31.56 16.00
CA SER A 134 38.03 30.91 17.30
C SER A 134 39.30 30.88 18.16
N VAL A 135 40.46 30.61 17.55
CA VAL A 135 41.74 30.60 18.25
C VAL A 135 42.18 32.02 18.60
N THR A 136 42.10 32.97 17.67
CA THR A 136 42.66 34.32 17.88
C THR A 136 41.81 35.22 18.76
N CYS A 137 40.55 34.86 19.02
CA CYS A 137 39.68 35.55 19.98
C CYS A 137 39.95 35.15 21.44
N THR A 138 40.83 34.17 21.71
CA THR A 138 41.07 33.63 23.06
C THR A 138 42.56 33.41 23.31
N PRO A 139 43.13 33.74 24.48
CA PRO A 139 44.57 33.55 24.73
C PRO A 139 45.01 32.06 24.70
N GLU A 140 44.14 31.17 25.20
CA GLU A 140 44.35 29.72 25.21
C GLU A 140 43.05 29.00 24.83
N LEU A 141 43.15 28.09 23.85
CA LEU A 141 42.07 27.21 23.40
C LEU A 141 42.40 25.74 23.66
N VAL A 142 41.43 24.99 24.17
CA VAL A 142 41.51 23.53 24.27
C VAL A 142 40.55 22.92 23.24
N LEU A 143 41.11 22.33 22.18
CA LEU A 143 40.37 21.63 21.14
C LEU A 143 40.16 20.16 21.53
N HIS A 144 38.91 19.73 21.55
CA HIS A 144 38.48 18.36 21.82
C HIS A 144 38.01 17.70 20.53
N THR A 145 38.56 16.53 20.21
CA THR A 145 38.12 15.69 19.08
C THR A 145 37.93 14.26 19.53
N LEU A 146 37.34 13.41 18.68
CA LEU A 146 37.40 11.96 18.88
C LEU A 146 38.84 11.44 18.69
N PRO A 147 39.14 10.22 19.19
CA PRO A 147 40.43 9.57 18.93
C PRO A 147 40.73 9.46 17.44
N LEU A 148 41.99 9.70 17.06
CA LEU A 148 42.46 9.57 15.68
C LEU A 148 42.76 8.10 15.36
N THR A 149 41.72 7.27 15.35
CA THR A 149 41.79 5.85 14.99
C THR A 149 41.13 5.64 13.63
N GLN A 150 41.28 4.44 13.06
CA GLN A 150 40.56 4.06 11.83
C GLN A 150 39.04 3.92 12.04
N GLU A 151 38.56 3.98 13.29
CA GLU A 151 37.14 3.86 13.62
C GLU A 151 36.35 5.16 13.40
N TYR A 152 37.03 6.31 13.34
CA TYR A 152 36.39 7.63 13.21
C TYR A 152 36.87 8.36 11.96
N ALA A 153 36.03 9.29 11.47
CA ALA A 153 36.33 10.05 10.26
C ALA A 153 37.64 10.85 10.39
N PRO A 154 38.47 10.89 9.32
CA PRO A 154 39.70 11.68 9.33
C PRO A 154 39.39 13.18 9.46
N LEU A 155 40.23 13.89 10.21
CA LEU A 155 40.07 15.33 10.39
C LEU A 155 40.56 16.10 9.14
N PRO A 156 39.91 17.25 8.79
CA PRO A 156 40.39 18.13 7.73
C PRO A 156 41.81 18.66 7.97
N THR A 157 42.55 18.91 6.90
CA THR A 157 43.94 19.42 6.97
C THR A 157 44.05 20.71 7.78
N SER A 158 43.08 21.61 7.70
CA SER A 158 43.05 22.86 8.48
C SER A 158 43.05 22.61 10.00
N VAL A 159 42.40 21.54 10.45
CA VAL A 159 42.34 21.14 11.87
C VAL A 159 43.64 20.44 12.26
N LEU A 160 44.15 19.53 11.41
CA LEU A 160 45.42 18.84 11.65
C LEU A 160 46.60 19.83 11.74
N ASP A 161 46.65 20.81 10.85
CA ASP A 161 47.63 21.89 10.87
C ASP A 161 47.58 22.68 12.18
N LEU A 162 46.37 22.96 12.68
CA LEU A 162 46.19 23.67 13.94
C LEU A 162 46.69 22.85 15.13
N ILE A 163 46.37 21.55 15.15
CA ILE A 163 46.83 20.60 16.17
C ILE A 163 48.36 20.50 16.15
N GLN A 164 48.97 20.42 14.96
CA GLN A 164 50.42 20.28 14.81
C GLN A 164 51.18 21.54 15.22
N LYS A 165 50.65 22.72 14.89
CA LYS A 165 51.30 24.01 15.21
C LYS A 165 51.18 24.38 16.70
N GLN A 166 50.17 23.84 17.40
CA GLN A 166 49.85 24.12 18.82
C GLN A 166 49.76 25.61 19.17
N SER A 167 49.61 26.48 18.16
CA SER A 167 49.59 27.93 18.31
C SER A 167 49.10 28.61 17.03
N ALA A 168 48.55 29.83 17.18
CA ALA A 168 48.24 30.73 16.06
C ALA A 168 48.76 32.15 16.34
N GLN A 169 49.12 32.89 15.29
CA GLN A 169 49.63 34.26 15.40
C GLN A 169 48.63 35.27 14.84
N LYS A 170 48.35 36.32 15.59
CA LYS A 170 47.61 37.50 15.12
C LYS A 170 48.17 38.76 15.79
N ASP A 171 48.38 39.82 15.01
CA ASP A 171 48.88 41.12 15.49
C ASP A 171 50.16 41.04 16.35
N GLY A 172 51.04 40.08 16.06
CA GLY A 172 52.29 39.87 16.79
C GLY A 172 52.15 39.14 18.14
N GLN A 173 50.96 38.70 18.53
CA GLN A 173 50.70 37.88 19.72
C GLN A 173 50.49 36.40 19.34
N THR A 174 51.05 35.51 20.16
CA THR A 174 50.91 34.05 20.01
C THR A 174 49.80 33.55 20.92
N HIS A 175 48.80 32.89 20.34
CA HIS A 175 47.69 32.25 21.05
C HIS A 175 47.94 30.75 21.11
N ALA A 176 47.84 30.13 22.30
CA ALA A 176 48.18 28.72 22.48
C ALA A 176 46.97 27.81 22.20
N VAL A 177 47.23 26.67 21.54
CA VAL A 177 46.21 25.64 21.30
C VAL A 177 46.68 24.32 21.88
N SER A 178 45.85 23.74 22.74
CA SER A 178 46.03 22.37 23.25
C SER A 178 44.99 21.46 22.63
N HIS A 179 45.37 20.22 22.35
CA HIS A 179 44.50 19.21 21.74
C HIS A 179 44.30 18.04 22.71
N ARG A 180 43.04 17.61 22.87
CA ARG A 180 42.66 16.46 23.71
C ARG A 180 41.74 15.53 22.94
N THR A 181 41.95 14.23 23.17
CA THR A 181 41.14 13.13 22.60
C THR A 181 40.60 12.18 23.67
N ASP A 182 41.01 12.37 24.92
CA ASP A 182 40.76 11.48 26.06
C ASP A 182 39.41 11.71 26.74
N LEU A 183 38.80 12.88 26.57
CA LEU A 183 37.62 13.30 27.35
C LEU A 183 36.31 13.29 26.55
N LEU A 184 36.33 13.69 25.28
CA LEU A 184 35.12 13.98 24.51
C LEU A 184 34.22 12.74 24.34
N LEU A 185 34.79 11.61 23.93
CA LEU A 185 34.03 10.37 23.73
C LEU A 185 33.32 9.93 25.03
N ARG A 186 33.98 10.11 26.18
CA ARG A 186 33.39 9.82 27.48
C ARG A 186 32.24 10.78 27.81
N ALA A 187 32.40 12.08 27.55
CA ALA A 187 31.35 13.08 27.74
C ALA A 187 30.12 12.79 26.85
N LEU A 188 30.34 12.46 25.57
CA LEU A 188 29.29 12.08 24.62
C LEU A 188 28.51 10.85 25.09
N HIS A 189 29.20 9.79 25.49
CA HIS A 189 28.54 8.59 26.00
C HIS A 189 27.72 8.88 27.26
N ILE A 190 28.25 9.66 28.22
CA ILE A 190 27.47 10.03 29.42
C ILE A 190 26.22 10.83 29.03
N ALA A 191 26.37 11.80 28.13
CA ALA A 191 25.25 12.62 27.66
C ALA A 191 24.18 11.77 26.96
N ARG A 192 24.58 10.80 26.13
CA ARG A 192 23.67 9.90 25.40
C ARG A 192 23.01 8.81 26.27
N LEU A 193 23.37 8.66 27.54
CA LEU A 193 22.73 7.67 28.43
C LEU A 193 21.24 7.95 28.62
N THR A 194 20.87 9.22 28.84
CA THR A 194 19.48 9.66 28.96
C THR A 194 19.02 10.32 27.68
N LYS A 195 17.79 10.05 27.27
CA LYS A 195 17.18 10.53 26.04
C LYS A 195 16.15 11.60 26.37
N ASP A 196 16.07 12.63 25.56
CA ASP A 196 14.96 13.59 25.64
C ASP A 196 13.68 13.06 24.97
N GLU A 197 12.59 13.82 25.02
CA GLU A 197 11.32 13.38 24.42
C GLU A 197 11.35 13.29 22.89
N HIS A 198 12.23 14.05 22.22
CA HIS A 198 12.41 13.97 20.77
C HIS A 198 13.10 12.66 20.41
N GLU A 199 14.20 12.32 21.08
CA GLU A 199 14.92 11.05 20.94
C GLU A 199 14.00 9.85 21.27
N ILE A 200 13.25 9.91 22.38
CA ILE A 200 12.31 8.85 22.78
C ILE A 200 11.21 8.66 21.72
N ALA A 201 10.72 9.74 21.11
CA ALA A 201 9.71 9.63 20.05
C ALA A 201 10.24 8.91 18.80
N LEU A 202 11.51 9.15 18.42
CA LEU A 202 12.15 8.46 17.30
C LEU A 202 12.37 6.96 17.62
N ILE A 203 12.83 6.63 18.83
CA ILE A 203 12.97 5.24 19.30
C ILE A 203 11.61 4.53 19.38
N ARG A 204 10.55 5.23 19.82
CA ARG A 204 9.18 4.70 19.85
C ARG A 204 8.69 4.39 18.43
N LYS A 205 9.00 5.23 17.45
CA LYS A 205 8.67 5.00 16.05
C LYS A 205 9.40 3.78 15.49
N ALA A 206 10.71 3.66 15.74
CA ALA A 206 11.48 2.47 15.38
C ALA A 206 10.88 1.19 16.01
N ASN A 207 10.54 1.23 17.30
CA ASN A 207 9.91 0.11 18.00
C ASN A 207 8.55 -0.29 17.43
N GLN A 208 7.72 0.67 17.03
CA GLN A 208 6.42 0.39 16.41
C GLN A 208 6.58 -0.34 15.08
N ILE A 209 7.55 0.08 14.25
CA ILE A 209 7.86 -0.56 12.97
C ILE A 209 8.39 -1.97 13.20
N SER A 210 9.39 -2.13 14.08
CA SER A 210 9.98 -3.43 14.43
C SER A 210 8.94 -4.38 15.01
N SER A 211 8.05 -3.91 15.88
CA SER A 211 6.97 -4.72 16.46
C SER A 211 6.03 -5.27 15.39
N GLY A 212 5.62 -4.44 14.43
CA GLY A 212 4.77 -4.91 13.33
C GLY A 212 5.49 -5.88 12.40
N ALA A 213 6.79 -5.67 12.17
CA ALA A 213 7.62 -6.59 11.40
C ALA A 213 7.83 -7.94 12.09
N HIS A 214 8.04 -7.95 13.41
CA HIS A 214 8.06 -9.17 14.23
C HIS A 214 6.75 -9.94 14.11
N GLU A 215 5.60 -9.26 14.26
CA GLU A 215 4.29 -9.94 14.16
C GLU A 215 4.09 -10.62 12.79
N VAL A 216 4.43 -9.93 11.70
CA VAL A 216 4.33 -10.50 10.33
C VAL A 216 5.26 -11.69 10.18
N LEU A 217 6.52 -11.56 10.61
CA LEU A 217 7.50 -12.63 10.51
C LEU A 217 7.08 -13.86 11.34
N MET A 218 6.58 -13.65 12.56
CA MET A 218 6.03 -14.71 13.40
C MET A 218 4.88 -15.43 12.70
N ARG A 219 3.91 -14.71 12.11
CA ARG A 219 2.78 -15.31 11.37
C ARG A 219 3.26 -16.21 10.23
N GLU A 220 4.25 -15.78 9.44
CA GLU A 220 4.78 -16.58 8.33
C GLU A 220 5.52 -17.84 8.82
N LEU A 221 6.36 -17.69 9.85
CA LEU A 221 7.06 -18.81 10.47
C LEU A 221 6.09 -19.83 11.10
N GLY A 222 4.97 -19.37 11.66
CA GLY A 222 3.90 -20.21 12.20
C GLY A 222 3.19 -21.07 11.14
N ARG A 223 2.98 -20.52 9.93
CA ARG A 223 2.44 -21.31 8.80
C ARG A 223 3.37 -22.44 8.41
N HIS A 224 4.68 -22.18 8.35
CA HIS A 224 5.67 -23.21 8.04
C HIS A 224 5.72 -24.30 9.11
N ALA A 225 5.73 -23.91 10.39
CA ALA A 225 5.68 -24.82 11.52
C ALA A 225 4.46 -25.77 11.46
N SER A 226 3.30 -25.24 11.05
CA SER A 226 2.07 -26.01 10.88
C SER A 226 2.18 -27.04 9.74
N ARG A 227 2.80 -26.68 8.61
CA ARG A 227 2.98 -27.57 7.44
C ARG A 227 3.94 -28.74 7.69
N ARG A 228 4.93 -28.58 8.60
CA ARG A 228 5.84 -29.67 8.99
C ARG A 228 5.15 -30.83 9.70
N LYS A 229 4.05 -30.57 10.42
CA LYS A 229 3.28 -31.60 11.14
C LYS A 229 2.64 -32.63 10.21
N ASP A 230 2.34 -32.25 8.97
CA ASP A 230 1.61 -33.09 8.00
C ASP A 230 2.53 -33.94 7.09
N GLY A 231 3.85 -33.94 7.31
CA GLY A 231 4.79 -34.73 6.52
C GLY A 231 5.00 -34.26 5.07
N LYS A 232 4.43 -33.12 4.67
CA LYS A 232 4.45 -32.58 3.29
C LYS A 232 5.66 -31.69 2.95
N GLY A 233 6.52 -31.36 3.92
CA GLY A 233 7.60 -30.37 3.77
C GLY A 233 8.94 -30.89 3.24
N LYS A 234 8.96 -31.86 2.31
CA LYS A 234 10.21 -32.46 1.77
C LYS A 234 10.59 -32.03 0.34
N GLY A 235 9.91 -31.05 -0.24
CA GLY A 235 10.28 -30.50 -1.54
C GLY A 235 11.11 -29.23 -1.38
N THR A 236 12.44 -29.32 -1.52
CA THR A 236 13.26 -28.13 -1.78
C THR A 236 12.95 -27.64 -3.19
N LYS A 237 12.07 -26.64 -3.31
CA LYS A 237 11.92 -25.91 -4.57
C LYS A 237 13.11 -24.96 -4.70
N GLU A 238 13.79 -25.02 -5.84
CA GLU A 238 14.86 -24.08 -6.16
C GLU A 238 14.25 -22.69 -6.36
N ARG A 239 14.81 -21.69 -5.70
CA ARG A 239 14.26 -20.32 -5.72
C ARG A 239 14.62 -19.60 -7.00
N THR A 240 13.63 -18.97 -7.59
CA THR A 240 13.77 -18.33 -8.91
C THR A 240 13.89 -16.81 -8.81
N GLY A 241 13.62 -16.21 -7.64
CA GLY A 241 13.65 -14.77 -7.41
C GLY A 241 12.42 -14.04 -7.98
N THR A 242 11.38 -14.79 -8.32
CA THR A 242 10.13 -14.34 -8.96
C THR A 242 8.89 -14.58 -8.07
N GLU A 243 9.09 -15.12 -6.86
CA GLU A 243 8.05 -15.44 -5.88
C GLU A 243 7.50 -14.18 -5.17
N ALA A 244 6.18 -14.09 -5.00
CA ALA A 244 5.56 -12.98 -4.25
C ALA A 244 5.87 -13.07 -2.74
N VAL A 245 5.87 -11.97 -1.97
CA VAL A 245 6.25 -11.97 -0.53
C VAL A 245 5.44 -12.96 0.33
N GLY A 246 4.21 -13.33 -0.06
CA GLY A 246 3.40 -14.37 0.60
C GLY A 246 3.68 -15.81 0.16
N GLU A 247 4.51 -15.98 -0.86
CA GLU A 247 5.02 -17.25 -1.41
C GLU A 247 6.47 -17.50 -0.98
N TRP A 248 7.12 -16.51 -0.34
CA TRP A 248 8.40 -16.69 0.31
C TRP A 248 8.20 -17.63 1.49
N GLU A 249 8.47 -18.91 1.27
CA GLU A 249 8.69 -19.81 2.38
C GLU A 249 9.97 -19.33 3.09
N VAL A 250 9.85 -18.97 4.37
CA VAL A 250 11.01 -18.65 5.20
C VAL A 250 11.77 -19.95 5.47
N GLU A 251 12.62 -20.34 4.52
CA GLU A 251 13.41 -21.57 4.59
C GLU A 251 14.74 -21.35 5.33
N GLY A 252 15.24 -20.11 5.33
CA GLY A 252 16.47 -19.69 6.00
C GLY A 252 16.42 -18.27 6.59
N GLU A 253 17.53 -17.87 7.22
CA GLU A 253 17.69 -16.58 7.90
C GLU A 253 17.56 -15.39 6.93
N GLY A 254 18.13 -15.49 5.72
CA GLY A 254 18.05 -14.43 4.70
C GLY A 254 16.61 -14.11 4.25
N ASP A 255 15.68 -15.04 4.36
CA ASP A 255 14.27 -14.82 3.97
C ASP A 255 13.49 -14.14 5.05
N ALA A 256 13.76 -14.56 6.28
CA ALA A 256 13.25 -13.87 7.44
C ALA A 256 13.74 -12.42 7.40
N GLU A 257 14.99 -12.19 7.01
CA GLU A 257 15.60 -10.86 6.90
C GLU A 257 14.91 -10.05 5.82
N ALA A 258 14.81 -10.58 4.61
CA ALA A 258 14.10 -9.92 3.53
C ALA A 258 12.64 -9.60 3.88
N LEU A 259 11.93 -10.52 4.55
CA LEU A 259 10.54 -10.31 4.97
C LEU A 259 10.43 -9.24 6.06
N PHE A 260 11.32 -9.27 7.06
CA PHE A 260 11.38 -8.27 8.11
C PHE A 260 11.69 -6.88 7.53
N VAL A 261 12.70 -6.80 6.65
CA VAL A 261 13.09 -5.59 5.92
C VAL A 261 11.95 -5.05 5.08
N ALA A 262 11.31 -5.90 4.28
CA ALA A 262 10.18 -5.52 3.43
C ALA A 262 9.00 -5.01 4.26
N THR A 263 8.73 -5.64 5.40
CA THR A 263 7.66 -5.20 6.30
C THR A 263 7.99 -3.86 6.94
N CYS A 264 9.22 -3.65 7.40
CA CYS A 264 9.66 -2.37 7.94
C CYS A 264 9.50 -1.24 6.91
N LYS A 265 9.96 -1.47 5.67
CA LYS A 265 9.79 -0.53 4.54
C LYS A 265 8.31 -0.21 4.27
N ARG A 266 7.43 -1.22 4.29
CA ARG A 266 5.97 -1.02 4.13
C ARG A 266 5.34 -0.23 5.27
N MET A 267 5.90 -0.30 6.48
CA MET A 267 5.44 0.47 7.64
C MET A 267 6.01 1.90 7.69
N GLY A 268 6.70 2.32 6.62
CA GLY A 268 7.14 3.69 6.42
C GLY A 268 8.64 3.90 6.53
N LEU A 269 9.45 2.88 6.85
CA LEU A 269 10.91 2.98 6.96
C LEU A 269 11.53 3.55 5.67
N GLN A 270 12.00 4.79 5.69
CA GLN A 270 12.71 5.42 4.57
C GLN A 270 14.22 5.20 4.75
N GLY A 271 14.89 4.71 3.71
CA GLY A 271 16.32 4.96 3.52
C GLY A 271 17.39 3.97 4.02
N LYS A 272 17.14 2.99 4.91
CA LYS A 272 18.22 2.05 5.37
C LYS A 272 17.74 0.63 5.70
N HIS A 273 18.70 -0.31 5.81
CA HIS A 273 18.46 -1.74 6.06
C HIS A 273 18.30 -2.01 7.58
N PRO A 274 17.18 -2.61 8.02
CA PRO A 274 17.07 -3.09 9.40
C PRO A 274 18.03 -4.24 9.68
N ALA A 275 18.43 -4.40 10.95
CA ALA A 275 19.22 -5.52 11.41
C ALA A 275 18.28 -6.65 11.84
N LEU A 276 18.35 -7.80 11.16
CA LEU A 276 17.71 -9.03 11.61
C LEU A 276 18.75 -10.12 11.84
N ARG A 277 18.59 -10.85 12.94
CA ARG A 277 19.27 -12.12 13.18
C ARG A 277 18.24 -13.19 13.54
N VAL A 278 18.21 -14.30 12.80
CA VAL A 278 17.27 -15.41 13.02
C VAL A 278 18.04 -16.69 13.33
N GLN A 279 17.95 -17.14 14.58
CA GLN A 279 18.69 -18.32 15.05
C GLN A 279 17.75 -19.50 15.29
N ARG A 280 18.01 -20.61 14.60
CA ARG A 280 17.61 -21.96 15.05
C ARG A 280 18.47 -22.31 16.29
N PRO A 281 18.03 -23.25 17.15
CA PRO A 281 18.14 -23.16 18.61
C PRO A 281 19.49 -22.63 19.06
N ILE A 282 19.46 -21.64 19.95
CA ILE A 282 20.56 -20.73 20.25
C ILE A 282 21.82 -21.51 20.66
N VAL A 283 22.70 -21.78 19.69
CA VAL A 283 24.09 -22.16 19.91
C VAL A 283 24.90 -20.89 19.74
N PRO A 284 25.74 -20.47 20.70
CA PRO A 284 26.48 -19.24 20.54
C PRO A 284 27.54 -19.42 19.44
N PHE A 285 27.57 -18.47 18.52
CA PHE A 285 28.56 -18.26 17.45
C PHE A 285 28.44 -19.12 16.17
N HIS A 286 28.23 -18.40 15.05
CA HIS A 286 28.38 -18.90 13.69
C HIS A 286 29.80 -19.44 13.42
N VAL A 287 29.91 -20.72 13.06
CA VAL A 287 30.82 -21.20 12.01
C VAL A 287 30.12 -22.37 11.29
N PRO A 288 30.03 -22.41 9.95
CA PRO A 288 29.50 -23.58 9.24
C PRO A 288 30.40 -24.81 9.46
N PRO A 289 29.85 -26.04 9.49
CA PRO A 289 30.67 -27.26 9.48
C PRO A 289 31.56 -27.29 8.22
N ARG A 290 32.81 -27.75 8.35
CA ARG A 290 33.79 -27.75 7.25
C ARG A 290 33.35 -28.57 6.03
N ALA A 291 32.45 -29.54 6.22
CA ALA A 291 31.80 -30.31 5.15
C ALA A 291 30.52 -31.00 5.67
N PRO A 292 29.59 -31.42 4.78
CA PRO A 292 28.43 -32.23 5.16
C PRO A 292 28.84 -33.54 5.83
N GLY A 293 28.39 -33.77 7.06
CA GLY A 293 28.70 -34.97 7.86
C GLY A 293 29.84 -34.80 8.88
N ASP A 294 30.50 -33.65 8.93
CA ASP A 294 31.49 -33.33 9.97
C ASP A 294 30.79 -32.77 11.22
N THR A 295 30.82 -33.50 12.32
CA THR A 295 30.23 -33.12 13.62
C THR A 295 31.24 -32.43 14.56
N SER A 296 32.47 -32.17 14.08
CA SER A 296 33.50 -31.52 14.89
C SER A 296 33.32 -29.99 14.88
N PHE A 297 32.79 -29.46 15.98
CA PHE A 297 32.81 -28.02 16.27
C PHE A 297 34.17 -27.63 16.84
N ALA A 298 35.12 -27.26 15.99
CA ALA A 298 36.27 -26.50 16.45
C ALA A 298 35.89 -25.02 16.46
N ALA A 299 35.80 -24.42 17.65
CA ALA A 299 35.78 -22.97 17.76
C ALA A 299 37.00 -22.40 17.01
N ARG A 300 36.82 -21.33 16.22
CA ARG A 300 37.97 -20.42 16.06
C ARG A 300 38.41 -20.05 17.48
N PRO A 301 39.72 -19.94 17.79
CA PRO A 301 40.13 -19.36 19.05
C PRO A 301 39.36 -18.06 19.18
N LEU A 302 38.57 -17.90 20.24
CA LEU A 302 37.80 -16.70 20.51
C LEU A 302 38.75 -15.51 20.32
N ALA A 303 38.65 -14.84 19.17
CA ALA A 303 39.37 -13.61 18.95
C ALA A 303 38.82 -12.68 20.03
N ARG A 304 39.72 -12.26 20.92
CA ARG A 304 39.47 -11.41 22.10
C ARG A 304 38.39 -10.37 21.76
N GLY A 305 37.20 -10.56 22.30
CA GLY A 305 36.05 -9.73 21.94
C GLY A 305 34.94 -9.79 22.98
N CYS A 306 34.74 -8.65 23.62
CA CYS A 306 33.57 -8.18 24.37
C CYS A 306 33.39 -8.49 25.87
N CYS A 307 33.77 -9.63 26.44
CA CYS A 307 33.52 -9.90 27.87
C CYS A 307 34.66 -10.71 28.55
N GLY A 308 35.79 -10.06 28.85
CA GLY A 308 36.84 -10.62 29.73
C GLY A 308 37.65 -11.79 29.17
N SER A 309 38.83 -12.02 29.76
CA SER A 309 39.72 -13.14 29.47
C SER A 309 39.17 -14.44 30.09
N ALA A 310 38.60 -15.33 29.27
CA ALA A 310 38.32 -16.70 29.67
C ALA A 310 39.63 -17.54 29.61
N PRO A 311 39.86 -18.48 30.55
CA PRO A 311 41.04 -19.35 30.51
C PRO A 311 41.02 -20.25 29.27
N GLU A 312 42.21 -20.53 28.74
CA GLU A 312 42.41 -21.42 27.59
C GLU A 312 41.84 -22.81 27.87
N HIS A 313 40.97 -23.31 26.99
CA HIS A 313 40.40 -24.66 27.09
C HIS A 313 41.13 -25.60 26.12
N GLU A 314 41.71 -26.69 26.64
CA GLU A 314 42.30 -27.78 25.84
C GLU A 314 41.20 -28.58 25.12
N HIS A 315 41.39 -28.84 23.83
CA HIS A 315 40.48 -29.59 22.96
C HIS A 315 40.53 -31.12 23.15
N SER A 316 40.58 -31.60 24.40
CA SER A 316 40.66 -33.03 24.71
C SER A 316 39.36 -33.64 25.28
N THR A 317 38.25 -32.91 25.30
CA THR A 317 36.95 -33.47 25.71
C THR A 317 36.38 -34.40 24.62
N PRO A 318 36.05 -35.66 24.95
CA PRO A 318 35.41 -36.57 23.99
C PRO A 318 34.04 -36.03 23.59
N THR A 319 33.68 -36.15 22.32
CA THR A 319 32.34 -35.87 21.82
C THR A 319 31.31 -36.62 22.66
N THR A 320 30.48 -35.88 23.41
CA THR A 320 29.39 -36.49 24.15
C THR A 320 28.42 -37.13 23.15
N SER A 321 27.96 -38.34 23.44
CA SER A 321 27.07 -39.14 22.58
C SER A 321 25.68 -38.53 22.36
N PHE A 322 25.43 -37.31 22.86
CA PHE A 322 24.20 -36.54 22.65
C PHE A 322 24.06 -35.99 21.23
N HIS A 323 25.12 -36.05 20.41
CA HIS A 323 25.14 -35.53 19.03
C HIS A 323 24.84 -36.58 17.95
N ALA A 324 24.51 -37.83 18.33
CA ALA A 324 24.28 -38.93 17.38
C ALA A 324 22.83 -39.04 16.87
N GLU A 325 21.86 -38.44 17.55
CA GLU A 325 20.46 -38.43 17.13
C GLU A 325 20.12 -37.08 16.49
N ALA A 326 19.42 -37.12 15.34
CA ALA A 326 19.06 -35.92 14.59
C ALA A 326 18.17 -35.00 15.44
N PHE A 327 18.73 -33.87 15.88
CA PHE A 327 18.05 -32.88 16.70
C PHE A 327 17.00 -32.12 15.86
N GLU A 328 15.71 -32.35 16.12
CA GLU A 328 14.62 -31.58 15.50
C GLU A 328 14.39 -30.27 16.28
N PRO A 329 14.60 -29.09 15.67
CA PRO A 329 14.49 -27.82 16.37
C PRO A 329 13.03 -27.52 16.79
N GLN A 330 12.80 -27.35 18.10
CA GLN A 330 11.47 -27.07 18.67
C GLN A 330 11.12 -25.57 18.70
N MET A 331 12.12 -24.72 18.93
CA MET A 331 11.99 -23.28 19.16
C MET A 331 12.84 -22.49 18.16
N LEU A 332 12.41 -21.27 17.84
CA LEU A 332 13.12 -20.31 17.00
C LEU A 332 13.14 -18.96 17.69
N LEU A 333 14.31 -18.33 17.71
CA LEU A 333 14.48 -16.99 18.26
C LEU A 333 14.60 -15.99 17.10
N ILE A 334 13.79 -14.93 17.15
CA ILE A 334 13.84 -13.78 16.26
C ILE A 334 14.42 -12.62 17.07
N ASP A 335 15.59 -12.13 16.67
CA ASP A 335 16.32 -11.02 17.29
C ASP A 335 16.46 -9.90 16.26
N ALA A 336 15.64 -8.85 16.36
CA ALA A 336 15.48 -7.91 15.26
C ALA A 336 15.05 -6.51 15.68
N GLY A 337 15.58 -5.53 14.97
CA GLY A 337 15.12 -4.16 15.03
C GLY A 337 15.48 -3.34 13.81
N CYS A 338 14.68 -2.32 13.54
CA CYS A 338 14.98 -1.28 12.56
C CYS A 338 15.48 0.00 13.23
N GLU A 339 16.02 0.90 12.41
CA GLU A 339 16.40 2.25 12.80
C GLU A 339 15.47 3.29 12.14
N TRP A 340 15.01 4.30 12.88
CA TRP A 340 14.23 5.41 12.34
C TRP A 340 14.98 6.72 12.60
N GLU A 341 15.37 7.42 11.54
CA GLU A 341 16.21 8.64 11.63
C GLU A 341 17.49 8.40 12.48
N ASN A 342 18.17 7.27 12.23
CA ASN A 342 19.32 6.75 12.97
C ASN A 342 19.05 6.30 14.43
N TYR A 343 17.82 6.36 14.96
CA TYR A 343 17.52 5.80 16.29
C TYR A 343 17.06 4.35 16.18
N ALA A 344 17.74 3.47 16.91
CA ALA A 344 17.55 2.04 16.86
C ALA A 344 16.36 1.55 17.71
N SER A 345 15.90 0.35 17.38
CA SER A 345 15.08 -0.52 18.22
C SER A 345 15.74 -1.88 18.29
N ASP A 346 15.42 -2.67 19.33
CA ASP A 346 15.90 -4.04 19.46
C ASP A 346 14.86 -4.88 20.20
N ILE A 347 14.36 -5.93 19.56
CA ILE A 347 13.24 -6.74 20.05
C ILE A 347 13.57 -8.21 19.80
N THR A 348 13.40 -9.02 20.84
CA THR A 348 13.49 -10.49 20.76
C THR A 348 12.14 -11.14 21.02
N ARG A 349 11.76 -12.08 20.15
CA ARG A 349 10.66 -13.03 20.40
C ARG A 349 11.11 -14.46 20.12
N THR A 350 10.86 -15.36 21.06
CA THR A 350 11.07 -16.80 20.88
C THR A 350 9.74 -17.50 20.58
N ILE A 351 9.65 -18.21 19.46
CA ILE A 351 8.43 -18.85 18.96
C ILE A 351 8.59 -20.37 18.75
N PRO A 352 7.53 -21.18 18.94
CA PRO A 352 7.57 -22.60 18.61
C PRO A 352 7.50 -22.81 17.10
N ILE A 353 8.47 -23.55 16.57
CA ILE A 353 8.50 -23.99 15.16
C ILE A 353 8.33 -25.50 15.01
N GLY A 354 8.41 -26.24 16.11
CA GLY A 354 8.01 -27.65 16.22
C GLY A 354 6.55 -27.81 16.65
N ASN A 355 6.06 -29.05 16.73
CA ASN A 355 4.74 -29.40 17.28
C ASN A 355 3.54 -28.64 16.64
N GLY A 356 3.67 -28.23 15.37
CA GLY A 356 2.64 -27.50 14.64
C GLY A 356 2.44 -26.05 15.11
N GLY A 357 3.51 -25.35 15.51
CA GLY A 357 3.44 -23.95 15.94
C GLY A 357 2.94 -23.76 17.38
N LYS A 358 3.03 -24.80 18.21
CA LYS A 358 2.67 -24.79 19.64
C LYS A 358 3.85 -25.16 20.51
N TYR A 359 3.93 -24.57 21.69
CA TYR A 359 4.97 -24.97 22.63
C TYR A 359 4.73 -26.42 23.08
N THR A 360 5.81 -27.21 23.17
CA THR A 360 5.79 -28.45 23.95
C THR A 360 5.57 -28.12 25.43
N LYS A 361 5.33 -29.13 26.26
CA LYS A 361 5.19 -28.91 27.70
C LYS A 361 6.44 -28.24 28.26
N GLU A 362 7.60 -28.82 28.01
CA GLU A 362 8.90 -28.36 28.50
C GLU A 362 9.26 -26.97 27.94
N ALA A 363 9.05 -26.74 26.64
CA ALA A 363 9.32 -25.42 26.04
C ALA A 363 8.38 -24.34 26.56
N GLY A 364 7.11 -24.69 26.80
CA GLY A 364 6.11 -23.77 27.35
C GLY A 364 6.38 -23.40 28.80
N GLU A 365 6.83 -24.35 29.62
CA GLU A 365 7.25 -24.11 31.01
C GLU A 365 8.44 -23.15 31.10
N ILE A 366 9.45 -23.33 30.22
CA ILE A 366 10.59 -22.40 30.16
C ILE A 366 10.16 -21.03 29.60
N TYR A 367 9.24 -20.98 28.64
CA TYR A 367 8.72 -19.72 28.11
C TYR A 367 7.99 -18.91 29.18
N GLU A 368 7.12 -19.54 29.96
CA GLU A 368 6.41 -18.89 31.07
C GLU A 368 7.36 -18.41 32.17
N LEU A 369 8.43 -19.17 32.46
CA LEU A 369 9.47 -18.73 33.38
C LEU A 369 10.16 -17.44 32.90
N VAL A 370 10.56 -17.38 31.63
CA VAL A 370 11.18 -16.17 31.06
C VAL A 370 10.19 -15.01 30.98
N LEU A 371 8.92 -15.26 30.65
CA LEU A 371 7.87 -14.24 30.64
C LEU A 371 7.60 -13.66 32.03
N ARG A 372 7.61 -14.50 33.08
CA ARG A 372 7.55 -14.03 34.48
C ARG A 372 8.77 -13.17 34.80
N MET A 373 9.97 -13.63 34.45
CA MET A 373 11.22 -12.91 34.67
C MET A 373 11.20 -11.53 34.00
N GLN A 374 10.72 -11.43 32.76
CA GLN A 374 10.52 -10.18 32.03
C GLN A 374 9.63 -9.21 32.81
N LYS A 375 8.41 -9.65 33.16
CA LYS A 375 7.39 -8.81 33.81
C LYS A 375 7.85 -8.32 35.18
N GLU A 376 8.53 -9.16 35.95
CA GLU A 376 9.07 -8.79 37.25
C GLU A 376 10.25 -7.83 37.13
N CYS A 377 11.17 -8.04 36.16
CA CYS A 377 12.28 -7.12 35.94
C CYS A 377 11.79 -5.74 35.49
N GLU A 378 10.83 -5.66 34.57
CA GLU A 378 10.22 -4.39 34.13
C GLU A 378 9.54 -3.64 35.29
N ALA A 379 8.92 -4.35 36.23
CA ALA A 379 8.30 -3.74 37.39
C ALA A 379 9.31 -3.10 38.36
N LEU A 380 10.57 -3.54 38.32
CA LEU A 380 11.68 -3.00 39.11
C LEU A 380 12.41 -1.84 38.42
N VAL A 381 12.13 -1.59 37.14
CA VAL A 381 12.72 -0.47 36.39
C VAL A 381 12.12 0.84 36.90
N SER A 382 12.90 1.57 37.69
CA SER A 382 12.55 2.89 38.20
C SER A 382 13.80 3.73 38.40
N PRO A 383 13.69 5.08 38.37
CA PRO A 383 14.78 5.97 38.75
C PRO A 383 15.35 5.60 40.12
N GLY A 384 16.69 5.60 40.25
CA GLY A 384 17.38 5.27 41.50
C GLY A 384 17.59 3.78 41.75
N THR A 385 16.97 2.88 40.99
CA THR A 385 17.25 1.44 41.09
C THR A 385 18.58 1.12 40.40
N HIS A 386 19.44 0.35 41.06
CA HIS A 386 20.69 -0.10 40.45
C HIS A 386 20.48 -1.35 39.59
N TRP A 387 21.04 -1.37 38.37
CA TRP A 387 20.82 -2.46 37.39
C TRP A 387 21.25 -3.85 37.90
N ASP A 388 22.36 -3.95 38.64
CA ASP A 388 22.77 -5.20 39.33
C ASP A 388 21.65 -5.82 40.18
N THR A 389 20.78 -5.00 40.78
CA THR A 389 19.68 -5.48 41.63
C THR A 389 18.63 -6.19 40.79
N ILE A 390 18.28 -5.61 39.63
CA ILE A 390 17.31 -6.19 38.70
C ILE A 390 17.91 -7.44 38.04
N HIS A 391 19.19 -7.40 37.66
CA HIS A 391 19.90 -8.57 37.12
C HIS A 391 19.97 -9.72 38.13
N LEU A 392 20.26 -9.43 39.40
CA LEU A 392 20.24 -10.43 40.46
C LEU A 392 18.82 -10.97 40.71
N HIS A 393 17.80 -10.11 40.60
CA HIS A 393 16.39 -10.54 40.67
C HIS A 393 16.05 -11.54 39.57
N ALA A 394 16.50 -11.29 38.32
CA ALA A 394 16.33 -12.23 37.21
C ALA A 394 16.93 -13.62 37.54
N HIS A 395 18.14 -13.67 38.10
CA HIS A 395 18.74 -14.93 38.57
C HIS A 395 17.93 -15.61 39.68
N LYS A 396 17.34 -14.85 40.62
CA LYS A 396 16.49 -15.41 41.68
C LYS A 396 15.20 -16.02 41.12
N VAL A 397 14.55 -15.33 40.17
CA VAL A 397 13.37 -15.87 39.45
C VAL A 397 13.76 -17.14 38.69
N LEU A 398 14.94 -17.17 38.06
CA LEU A 398 15.44 -18.36 37.38
C LEU A 398 15.67 -19.54 38.34
N VAL A 399 16.27 -19.30 39.52
CA VAL A 399 16.42 -20.35 40.55
C VAL A 399 15.06 -20.90 40.98
N ASP A 400 14.12 -20.01 41.33
CA ASP A 400 12.76 -20.37 41.76
C ASP A 400 12.03 -21.20 40.68
N GLY A 401 12.10 -20.75 39.43
CA GLY A 401 11.53 -21.47 38.29
C GLY A 401 12.13 -22.85 38.08
N LEU A 402 13.46 -22.97 38.02
CA LEU A 402 14.11 -24.25 37.77
C LEU A 402 13.98 -25.23 38.95
N LEU A 403 13.81 -24.75 40.19
CA LEU A 403 13.42 -25.56 41.34
C LEU A 403 11.99 -26.09 41.19
N SER A 404 11.05 -25.23 40.79
CA SER A 404 9.65 -25.63 40.59
C SER A 404 9.47 -26.70 39.50
N LEU A 405 10.32 -26.66 38.47
CA LEU A 405 10.37 -27.65 37.39
C LEU A 405 11.16 -28.92 37.75
N GLY A 406 11.81 -28.94 38.93
CA GLY A 406 12.61 -30.07 39.41
C GLY A 406 13.96 -30.24 38.71
N ILE A 407 14.38 -29.26 37.91
CA ILE A 407 15.71 -29.23 37.24
C ILE A 407 16.79 -28.98 38.29
N LEU A 408 16.53 -28.05 39.21
CA LEU A 408 17.39 -27.78 40.36
C LEU A 408 16.83 -28.44 41.63
N ARG A 409 17.72 -28.69 42.61
CA ARG A 409 17.39 -29.26 43.92
C ARG A 409 18.24 -28.62 45.02
N GLY A 410 17.63 -28.44 46.19
CA GLY A 410 18.29 -27.89 47.38
C GLY A 410 17.75 -26.52 47.76
N ASP A 411 18.52 -25.80 48.57
CA ASP A 411 18.18 -24.48 49.08
C ASP A 411 18.43 -23.38 48.01
N PRO A 412 17.47 -22.47 47.75
CA PRO A 412 17.60 -21.43 46.71
C PRO A 412 18.82 -20.52 46.87
N GLU A 413 19.16 -20.13 48.10
CA GLU A 413 20.30 -19.23 48.35
C GLU A 413 21.63 -19.96 48.09
N THR A 414 21.75 -21.21 48.53
CA THR A 414 22.93 -22.04 48.26
C THR A 414 23.15 -22.22 46.76
N ILE A 415 22.07 -22.44 46.00
CA ILE A 415 22.11 -22.53 44.53
C ILE A 415 22.57 -21.21 43.91
N LEU A 416 22.04 -20.07 44.34
CA LEU A 416 22.43 -18.76 43.85
C LEU A 416 23.92 -18.47 44.15
N GLN A 417 24.38 -18.79 45.36
CA GLN A 417 25.77 -18.63 45.80
C GLN A 417 26.74 -19.59 45.10
N SER A 418 26.26 -20.74 44.65
CA SER A 418 27.05 -21.60 43.76
C SER A 418 27.31 -20.91 42.41
N GLY A 419 26.52 -19.89 42.04
CA GLY A 419 26.48 -19.15 40.76
C GLY A 419 26.33 -20.04 39.53
N LEU A 420 25.65 -21.18 39.70
CA LEU A 420 25.33 -22.15 38.66
C LEU A 420 24.42 -21.56 37.57
N THR A 421 23.54 -20.63 37.93
CA THR A 421 22.56 -20.02 37.00
C THR A 421 23.18 -19.17 35.89
N ALA A 422 24.45 -18.77 36.00
CA ALA A 422 25.17 -18.12 34.89
C ALA A 422 25.23 -19.00 33.64
N ALA A 423 25.27 -20.33 33.80
CA ALA A 423 25.27 -21.29 32.68
C ALA A 423 23.97 -21.22 31.84
N PHE A 424 22.88 -20.85 32.49
CA PHE A 424 21.54 -20.80 31.91
C PHE A 424 21.16 -19.39 31.46
N PHE A 425 21.95 -18.35 31.76
CA PHE A 425 21.65 -16.96 31.41
C PHE A 425 22.90 -16.22 30.88
N PRO A 426 23.37 -16.53 29.65
CA PRO A 426 24.69 -16.15 29.18
C PRO A 426 24.78 -14.81 28.44
N HIS A 427 23.74 -13.95 28.49
CA HIS A 427 23.68 -12.74 27.66
C HIS A 427 23.43 -11.43 28.43
N GLY A 428 23.23 -11.51 29.75
CA GLY A 428 22.96 -10.35 30.61
C GLY A 428 21.50 -9.88 30.49
N LEU A 429 21.07 -8.97 31.38
CA LEU A 429 19.67 -8.51 31.39
C LEU A 429 19.33 -7.44 30.35
N GLY A 430 20.32 -6.78 29.73
CA GLY A 430 20.06 -5.77 28.71
C GLY A 430 21.15 -4.75 28.52
N HIS A 431 20.88 -3.79 27.64
CA HIS A 431 21.80 -2.71 27.25
C HIS A 431 21.06 -1.38 27.00
N SER A 432 21.84 -0.30 26.94
CA SER A 432 21.34 1.03 26.57
C SER A 432 21.08 1.09 25.06
N LEU A 433 20.01 1.79 24.66
CA LEU A 433 19.53 1.89 23.29
C LEU A 433 19.36 3.38 22.92
N GLY A 434 19.72 3.77 21.70
CA GLY A 434 19.60 5.15 21.22
C GLY A 434 19.95 5.27 19.74
N LEU A 435 20.95 6.09 19.41
CA LEU A 435 21.48 6.20 18.04
C LEU A 435 22.20 4.91 17.59
N ASP A 436 22.53 4.03 18.54
CA ASP A 436 23.07 2.70 18.29
C ASP A 436 22.26 1.66 19.07
N VAL A 437 22.27 0.40 18.62
CA VAL A 437 21.68 -0.74 19.36
C VAL A 437 22.35 -0.88 20.72
N HIS A 438 23.70 -0.81 20.77
CA HIS A 438 24.47 -0.80 22.01
C HIS A 438 24.97 0.62 22.33
N ASP A 439 24.06 1.57 22.47
CA ASP A 439 24.41 2.97 22.72
C ASP A 439 25.25 3.11 23.99
N SER A 440 26.37 3.83 23.88
CA SER A 440 27.26 4.17 25.00
C SER A 440 27.95 2.96 25.67
N LEU A 441 28.01 1.82 24.97
CA LEU A 441 28.59 0.58 25.48
C LEU A 441 30.01 0.70 26.01
N GLN A 442 30.87 1.48 25.33
CA GLN A 442 32.28 1.62 25.74
C GLN A 442 32.38 2.26 27.14
N TYR A 443 31.52 3.24 27.45
CA TYR A 443 31.43 3.83 28.77
C TYR A 443 30.91 2.81 29.79
N LEU A 444 29.75 2.20 29.49
CA LEU A 444 29.06 1.30 30.42
C LEU A 444 29.88 0.04 30.80
N ARG A 445 30.75 -0.45 29.91
CA ARG A 445 31.67 -1.57 30.20
C ARG A 445 32.78 -1.23 31.20
N SER A 446 33.16 0.03 31.30
CA SER A 446 34.30 0.47 32.11
C SER A 446 33.88 1.09 33.44
N VAL A 447 32.59 1.28 33.66
CA VAL A 447 32.04 2.06 34.77
C VAL A 447 31.23 1.16 35.70
N HIS A 448 31.61 1.20 36.97
CA HIS A 448 30.96 0.49 38.07
C HIS A 448 30.71 1.49 39.20
N VAL A 449 29.54 2.12 39.21
CA VAL A 449 29.22 3.24 40.10
C VAL A 449 28.10 2.84 41.04
N ASP A 450 28.25 3.16 42.33
CA ASP A 450 27.24 2.93 43.37
C ASP A 450 26.74 1.47 43.47
N LEU A 451 27.68 0.52 43.33
CA LEU A 451 27.38 -0.91 43.39
C LEU A 451 26.63 -1.27 44.68
N PRO A 452 25.51 -2.02 44.60
CA PRO A 452 24.76 -2.46 45.77
C PRO A 452 25.63 -3.29 46.72
N PRO A 453 25.40 -3.24 48.05
CA PRO A 453 26.14 -4.07 49.00
C PRO A 453 26.09 -5.57 48.67
N SER A 454 24.95 -6.04 48.15
CA SER A 454 24.75 -7.43 47.72
C SER A 454 25.69 -7.86 46.60
N THR A 455 26.21 -6.94 45.80
CA THR A 455 27.15 -7.26 44.71
C THR A 455 28.44 -7.85 45.25
N SER A 456 28.91 -7.39 46.42
CA SER A 456 30.15 -7.91 47.04
C SER A 456 30.02 -9.34 47.56
N THR A 457 28.79 -9.75 47.89
CA THR A 457 28.46 -11.08 48.43
C THR A 457 27.84 -12.00 47.38
N THR A 458 27.75 -11.56 46.12
CA THR A 458 27.18 -12.33 45.01
C THR A 458 28.32 -12.83 44.12
N PRO A 459 28.31 -14.10 43.67
CA PRO A 459 29.38 -14.63 42.83
C PRO A 459 29.61 -13.81 41.55
N ALA A 460 30.85 -13.39 41.30
CA ALA A 460 31.21 -12.54 40.15
C ALA A 460 30.77 -13.11 38.79
N LYS A 461 30.72 -14.45 38.67
CA LYS A 461 30.25 -15.14 37.46
C LYS A 461 28.79 -14.84 37.09
N LEU A 462 27.94 -14.44 38.05
CA LEU A 462 26.56 -14.03 37.74
C LEU A 462 26.52 -12.68 37.00
N TYR A 463 27.55 -11.84 37.15
CA TYR A 463 27.64 -10.54 36.48
C TYR A 463 28.50 -10.55 35.21
N ALA A 464 29.06 -11.71 34.83
CA ALA A 464 30.04 -11.81 33.74
C ALA A 464 29.54 -11.30 32.38
N TYR A 465 28.22 -11.37 32.15
CA TYR A 465 27.57 -10.97 30.90
C TYR A 465 26.80 -9.65 31.01
N LEU A 466 26.83 -8.98 32.17
CA LEU A 466 26.07 -7.76 32.40
C LEU A 466 26.78 -6.54 31.80
N ARG A 467 26.07 -5.79 30.96
CA ARG A 467 26.64 -4.64 30.21
C ARG A 467 26.42 -3.29 30.89
N ILE A 468 25.40 -3.17 31.73
CA ILE A 468 25.07 -1.95 32.49
C ILE A 468 25.34 -2.22 33.96
N ARG A 469 26.20 -1.42 34.60
CA ARG A 469 26.50 -1.54 36.04
C ARG A 469 26.47 -0.19 36.74
N GLN A 470 25.31 0.45 36.66
CA GLN A 470 25.02 1.76 37.25
C GLN A 470 23.56 1.88 37.72
N THR A 471 23.30 2.95 38.45
CA THR A 471 21.95 3.41 38.84
C THR A 471 21.16 3.94 37.65
N LEU A 472 19.89 3.56 37.55
CA LEU A 472 18.99 4.03 36.50
C LEU A 472 18.58 5.49 36.71
N LEU A 473 18.65 6.27 35.62
CA LEU A 473 18.28 7.69 35.58
C LEU A 473 17.00 7.88 34.76
N PRO A 474 16.16 8.89 35.08
CA PRO A 474 15.03 9.26 34.24
C PRO A 474 15.48 9.55 32.80
N GLY A 475 14.70 9.06 31.83
CA GLY A 475 14.99 9.20 30.40
C GLY A 475 16.00 8.19 29.86
N MET A 476 16.57 7.30 30.67
CA MET A 476 17.32 6.16 30.11
C MET A 476 16.38 5.27 29.29
N VAL A 477 16.84 4.89 28.10
CA VAL A 477 16.16 3.91 27.23
C VAL A 477 17.06 2.69 27.13
N LEU A 478 16.47 1.52 27.39
CA LEU A 478 17.22 0.27 27.55
C LEU A 478 16.37 -0.93 27.17
N THR A 479 17.03 -2.04 26.86
CA THR A 479 16.37 -3.33 26.68
C THR A 479 16.24 -4.05 28.02
N VAL A 480 15.10 -4.72 28.24
CA VAL A 480 14.94 -5.72 29.30
C VAL A 480 14.84 -7.06 28.58
N GLU A 481 15.89 -7.86 28.67
CA GLU A 481 16.09 -9.13 27.97
C GLU A 481 16.53 -10.27 28.92
N PRO A 482 15.67 -10.84 29.77
CA PRO A 482 15.95 -12.10 30.44
C PRO A 482 15.87 -13.28 29.45
N GLY A 483 16.60 -14.36 29.78
CA GLY A 483 16.44 -15.62 29.08
C GLY A 483 16.93 -16.83 29.86
N CYS A 484 16.57 -18.01 29.38
CA CYS A 484 16.95 -19.31 29.94
C CYS A 484 17.44 -20.23 28.83
N TYR A 485 18.65 -20.75 28.95
CA TYR A 485 19.37 -21.46 27.89
C TYR A 485 19.91 -22.80 28.40
N PHE A 486 19.83 -23.82 27.56
CA PHE A 486 20.32 -25.17 27.79
C PHE A 486 21.46 -25.50 26.81
N ALA A 487 22.42 -24.57 26.66
CA ALA A 487 23.57 -24.72 25.78
C ALA A 487 24.56 -25.74 26.37
N PRO A 488 24.76 -26.93 25.76
CA PRO A 488 25.56 -28.01 26.34
C PRO A 488 26.99 -27.59 26.72
N GLN A 489 27.63 -26.80 25.87
CA GLN A 489 29.01 -26.32 26.07
C GLN A 489 29.12 -25.37 27.27
N LEU A 490 28.14 -24.47 27.44
CA LEU A 490 28.11 -23.56 28.60
C LEU A 490 27.76 -24.32 29.88
N MET A 491 26.83 -25.28 29.80
CA MET A 491 26.51 -26.15 30.92
C MET A 491 27.72 -26.97 31.38
N GLU A 492 28.52 -27.49 30.45
CA GLU A 492 29.77 -28.19 30.76
C GLU A 492 30.82 -27.25 31.36
N ALA A 493 31.07 -26.09 30.76
CA ALA A 493 32.03 -25.10 31.26
C ALA A 493 31.72 -24.60 32.67
N HIS A 494 30.44 -24.55 33.04
CA HIS A 494 29.98 -24.15 34.37
C HIS A 494 29.77 -25.33 35.34
N GLY A 495 30.08 -26.58 34.94
CA GLY A 495 29.98 -27.75 35.80
C GLY A 495 28.54 -28.17 36.13
N VAL A 496 27.57 -27.85 35.27
CA VAL A 496 26.14 -28.15 35.51
C VAL A 496 25.89 -29.66 35.66
N TRP A 497 26.52 -30.47 34.82
CA TRP A 497 26.33 -31.93 34.84
C TRP A 497 26.99 -32.63 36.03
N THR A 498 27.89 -31.97 36.74
CA THR A 498 28.60 -32.50 37.92
C THR A 498 28.11 -31.89 39.23
N SER A 499 27.32 -30.81 39.17
CA SER A 499 26.75 -30.14 40.35
C SER A 499 25.78 -31.04 41.13
N GLU A 500 25.85 -30.98 42.46
CA GLU A 500 24.92 -31.66 43.36
C GLU A 500 23.52 -31.03 43.36
N HIS A 501 23.40 -29.79 42.90
CA HIS A 501 22.15 -29.04 42.84
C HIS A 501 21.29 -29.35 41.61
N VAL A 502 21.69 -30.29 40.74
CA VAL A 502 21.03 -30.54 39.46
C VAL A 502 20.48 -31.96 39.40
N ASP A 503 19.20 -32.09 39.08
CA ASP A 503 18.64 -33.39 38.70
C ASP A 503 18.92 -33.69 37.23
N LYS A 504 19.90 -34.56 36.98
CA LYS A 504 20.39 -34.85 35.63
C LYS A 504 19.34 -35.50 34.74
N GLU A 505 18.44 -36.29 35.31
CA GLU A 505 17.37 -36.94 34.56
C GLU A 505 16.34 -35.91 34.07
N THR A 506 15.91 -35.02 34.95
CA THR A 506 15.00 -33.93 34.62
C THR A 506 15.65 -32.94 33.67
N LEU A 507 16.89 -32.51 33.92
CA LEU A 507 17.63 -31.60 33.03
C LEU A 507 17.68 -32.13 31.58
N ARG A 508 17.95 -33.43 31.38
CA ARG A 508 17.99 -34.04 30.04
C ARG A 508 16.69 -33.85 29.24
N ARG A 509 15.53 -33.77 29.90
CA ARG A 509 14.25 -33.52 29.23
C ARG A 509 14.13 -32.10 28.70
N TYR A 510 14.78 -31.13 29.33
CA TYR A 510 14.73 -29.71 28.94
C TYR A 510 15.86 -29.31 27.99
N VAL A 511 16.96 -30.07 27.88
CA VAL A 511 18.03 -29.78 26.91
C VAL A 511 17.50 -29.56 25.48
N PRO A 512 16.54 -30.36 24.95
CA PRO A 512 15.97 -30.14 23.62
C PRO A 512 15.20 -28.83 23.43
N VAL A 513 14.83 -28.13 24.50
CA VAL A 513 14.22 -26.79 24.39
C VAL A 513 15.19 -25.79 23.76
N GLY A 514 16.50 -25.99 23.96
CA GLY A 514 17.54 -25.07 23.48
C GLY A 514 17.59 -23.80 24.34
N GLY A 515 16.66 -22.88 24.15
CA GLY A 515 16.57 -21.69 24.98
C GLY A 515 15.42 -20.75 24.62
N VAL A 516 15.09 -19.86 25.54
CA VAL A 516 14.08 -18.82 25.38
C VAL A 516 14.66 -17.47 25.83
N ARG A 517 14.43 -16.44 25.01
CA ARG A 517 14.61 -15.03 25.36
C ARG A 517 13.39 -14.22 24.95
N ILE A 518 13.04 -13.24 25.76
CA ILE A 518 12.04 -12.22 25.47
C ILE A 518 12.75 -10.90 25.72
N GLU A 519 12.64 -9.95 24.81
CA GLU A 519 13.27 -8.65 24.95
C GLU A 519 12.32 -7.56 24.52
N ASP A 520 12.22 -6.52 25.36
CA ASP A 520 11.44 -5.33 25.11
C ASP A 520 12.27 -4.08 25.38
N VAL A 521 11.99 -3.02 24.62
CA VAL A 521 12.57 -1.70 24.82
C VAL A 521 11.74 -0.91 25.82
N VAL A 522 12.39 -0.39 26.84
CA VAL A 522 11.72 0.36 27.91
C VAL A 522 12.38 1.71 28.18
N VAL A 523 11.57 2.66 28.65
CA VAL A 523 12.02 3.98 29.12
C VAL A 523 11.86 4.08 30.63
N VAL A 524 12.91 4.54 31.30
CA VAL A 524 12.88 4.86 32.73
C VAL A 524 12.12 6.17 32.94
N ARG A 525 10.94 6.10 33.55
CA ARG A 525 10.07 7.25 33.86
C ARG A 525 9.94 7.47 35.35
N GLU A 526 9.60 8.71 35.75
CA GLU A 526 9.17 9.04 37.12
C GLU A 526 7.83 8.34 37.40
N GLY A 527 7.88 7.12 37.94
CA GLY A 527 6.72 6.26 38.16
C GLY A 527 6.92 4.85 37.61
N LYS A 528 5.97 4.36 36.81
CA LYS A 528 6.04 3.03 36.19
C LYS A 528 6.88 3.07 34.92
N CYS A 529 7.74 2.08 34.74
CA CYS A 529 8.43 1.77 33.50
C CYS A 529 7.49 1.83 32.28
N GLU A 530 7.89 2.58 31.25
CA GLU A 530 7.16 2.68 29.99
C GLU A 530 7.76 1.66 28.99
N ASN A 531 6.99 0.64 28.60
CA ASN A 531 7.41 -0.31 27.57
C ASN A 531 6.99 0.22 26.18
N LEU A 532 7.96 0.39 25.28
CA LEU A 532 7.77 0.89 23.91
C LEU A 532 7.46 -0.22 22.90
N THR A 533 7.73 -1.48 23.25
CA THR A 533 7.51 -2.63 22.38
C THR A 533 6.03 -3.03 22.38
N THR A 534 5.45 -3.18 21.18
CA THR A 534 4.00 -3.38 21.01
C THR A 534 3.63 -4.78 20.53
N VAL A 535 4.61 -5.55 20.02
CA VAL A 535 4.39 -6.96 19.63
C VAL A 535 4.15 -7.81 20.88
N GLY A 536 3.16 -8.70 20.85
CA GLY A 536 2.79 -9.49 22.02
C GLY A 536 3.87 -10.50 22.45
N ARG A 537 3.84 -10.85 23.74
CA ARG A 537 4.79 -11.76 24.41
C ARG A 537 4.14 -12.79 25.33
N ASP A 538 2.81 -12.72 25.51
CA ASP A 538 2.11 -13.73 26.29
C ASP A 538 2.04 -15.02 25.46
N ARG A 539 2.25 -16.18 26.11
CA ARG A 539 2.30 -17.48 25.44
C ARG A 539 1.09 -17.72 24.54
N ASP A 540 -0.11 -17.48 25.06
CA ASP A 540 -1.34 -17.65 24.29
C ASP A 540 -1.43 -16.69 23.10
N TRP A 541 -0.89 -15.47 23.23
CA TRP A 541 -0.82 -14.53 22.12
C TRP A 541 0.13 -15.04 21.05
N VAL A 542 1.32 -15.51 21.43
CA VAL A 542 2.31 -16.05 20.50
C VAL A 542 1.75 -17.27 19.77
N GLU A 543 1.22 -18.27 20.48
CA GLU A 543 0.61 -19.43 19.82
C GLU A 543 -0.54 -19.03 18.90
N ARG A 544 -1.41 -18.10 19.29
CA ARG A 544 -2.49 -17.61 18.41
C ARG A 544 -1.94 -16.96 17.15
N VAL A 545 -0.94 -16.08 17.27
CA VAL A 545 -0.34 -15.38 16.13
C VAL A 545 0.30 -16.36 15.14
N LEU A 546 0.86 -17.46 15.62
CA LEU A 546 1.42 -18.53 14.79
C LEU A 546 0.35 -19.40 14.12
N LEU A 547 -0.81 -19.56 14.76
CA LEU A 547 -1.90 -20.45 14.34
C LEU A 547 -3.02 -19.73 13.57
N ILE A 548 -2.95 -18.41 13.46
CA ILE A 548 -3.87 -17.63 12.66
C ILE A 548 -3.66 -17.97 11.17
N SER A 549 -4.57 -18.79 10.64
CA SER A 549 -4.75 -19.03 9.21
C SER A 549 -5.71 -17.98 8.64
N GLY A 550 -5.23 -17.12 7.76
CA GLY A 550 -5.95 -15.90 7.32
C GLY A 550 -5.38 -14.66 8.03
N PHE A 551 -5.55 -13.46 7.51
CA PHE A 551 -4.89 -12.24 8.00
C PHE A 551 -5.91 -11.31 8.70
N PRO A 552 -6.26 -11.51 9.99
CA PRO A 552 -7.02 -10.52 10.75
C PRO A 552 -6.09 -9.40 11.23
N ARG A 553 -6.52 -8.13 11.15
CA ARG A 553 -5.86 -7.00 11.82
C ARG A 553 -6.78 -6.35 12.86
N ILE A 554 -6.27 -6.20 14.08
CA ILE A 554 -6.78 -5.33 15.16
C ILE A 554 -5.69 -4.27 15.48
N LEU A 555 -6.16 -3.07 15.87
CA LEU A 555 -5.51 -1.74 16.09
C LEU A 555 -4.83 -1.60 17.49
N PRO A 556 -4.22 -0.44 17.88
CA PRO A 556 -4.92 0.80 18.34
C PRO A 556 -4.31 2.11 17.76
N ALA A 557 -5.10 3.15 17.41
CA ALA A 557 -5.62 4.27 18.22
C ALA A 557 -4.56 5.31 18.72
N ASP A 558 -4.80 6.56 18.33
CA ASP A 558 -4.27 7.85 18.79
C ASP A 558 -3.03 8.50 18.12
N SER A 559 -3.07 9.85 18.15
CA SER A 559 -2.12 10.88 17.68
C SER A 559 -1.91 11.08 16.17
N SER A 560 -2.76 11.95 15.60
CA SER A 560 -2.41 13.18 14.86
C SER A 560 -1.09 13.28 14.06
N LEU A 561 -1.21 13.77 12.82
CA LEU A 561 -0.21 14.55 12.05
C LEU A 561 1.15 13.88 11.74
N LEU A 562 1.36 13.48 10.48
CA LEU A 562 2.17 14.26 9.52
C LEU A 562 2.24 13.56 8.16
N VAL A 563 2.08 14.39 7.13
CA VAL A 563 2.18 14.11 5.71
C VAL A 563 3.66 13.95 5.34
N SER A 564 4.00 12.95 4.52
CA SER A 564 5.21 13.00 3.69
C SER A 564 4.93 12.37 2.33
N LEU A 565 4.89 13.27 1.36
CA LEU A 565 4.99 13.06 -0.08
C LEU A 565 6.43 12.67 -0.42
N VAL A 566 6.67 11.55 -1.11
CA VAL A 566 7.90 11.32 -1.87
C VAL A 566 7.54 10.78 -3.27
N PRO A 567 8.17 11.28 -4.35
CA PRO A 567 7.72 11.11 -5.73
C PRO A 567 8.13 9.75 -6.30
N ARG A 568 7.34 9.21 -7.23
CA ARG A 568 7.77 8.09 -8.08
C ARG A 568 8.80 8.60 -9.11
N ASN A 569 10.05 8.21 -8.92
CA ASN A 569 10.92 7.88 -10.04
C ASN A 569 11.35 6.42 -9.89
N ASN A 570 11.09 5.65 -10.95
CA ASN A 570 11.58 4.31 -11.25
C ASN A 570 11.21 3.13 -10.33
N HIS A 571 10.42 2.23 -10.91
CA HIS A 571 10.34 0.79 -10.62
C HIS A 571 9.93 0.39 -9.18
N SER A 572 8.62 0.37 -8.90
CA SER A 572 8.06 -0.53 -7.88
C SER A 572 6.79 -1.20 -8.40
N THR A 573 6.86 -2.52 -8.38
CA THR A 573 5.97 -3.51 -8.99
C THR A 573 4.64 -3.62 -8.25
N VAL A 574 3.54 -3.48 -9.00
CA VAL A 574 2.33 -4.26 -8.72
C VAL A 574 2.74 -5.73 -8.87
N SER A 575 2.49 -6.57 -7.88
CA SER A 575 2.84 -7.99 -7.97
C SER A 575 1.86 -8.69 -8.92
N TRP A 576 2.18 -8.71 -10.20
CA TRP A 576 1.55 -9.58 -11.16
C TRP A 576 2.23 -10.95 -11.10
N ARG A 577 1.49 -12.02 -10.80
CA ARG A 577 1.99 -13.39 -10.98
C ARG A 577 2.23 -13.63 -12.47
N HIS A 578 3.29 -14.29 -12.90
CA HIS A 578 3.53 -14.58 -14.33
C HIS A 578 3.57 -16.11 -14.55
N ASP A 579 3.04 -16.62 -15.67
CA ASP A 579 3.26 -18.00 -16.11
C ASP A 579 4.71 -18.21 -16.58
N ASP A 580 5.12 -19.47 -16.83
CA ASP A 580 6.48 -19.84 -17.25
C ASP A 580 6.93 -19.20 -18.59
N ARG A 581 6.06 -18.42 -19.24
CA ARG A 581 6.33 -17.67 -20.49
C ARG A 581 6.26 -16.15 -20.28
N GLY A 582 6.10 -15.68 -19.04
CA GLY A 582 6.04 -14.26 -18.72
C GLY A 582 4.68 -13.61 -18.97
N GLN A 583 3.55 -14.35 -18.93
CA GLN A 583 2.20 -13.76 -18.97
C GLN A 583 1.60 -13.61 -17.58
N GLU A 584 1.07 -12.42 -17.26
CA GLU A 584 0.45 -12.12 -15.97
C GLU A 584 -0.76 -13.05 -15.63
N LEU A 585 -1.00 -13.40 -14.37
CA LEU A 585 -2.07 -14.29 -13.88
C LEU A 585 -3.12 -13.48 -13.07
N PRO A 586 -4.41 -13.88 -13.09
CA PRO A 586 -5.52 -13.16 -12.46
C PRO A 586 -5.37 -13.01 -10.94
N ALA A 587 -5.97 -11.96 -10.38
CA ALA A 587 -6.03 -11.74 -8.92
C ALA A 587 -7.02 -12.73 -8.26
N HIS A 588 -6.57 -13.52 -7.28
CA HIS A 588 -7.41 -14.44 -6.51
C HIS A 588 -7.76 -13.87 -5.11
N GLY A 589 -8.97 -14.12 -4.58
CA GLY A 589 -9.40 -13.63 -3.26
C GLY A 589 -10.77 -14.15 -2.77
N ARG A 590 -11.15 -13.90 -1.50
CA ARG A 590 -12.47 -14.31 -0.90
C ARG A 590 -13.49 -13.18 -0.67
N ARG A 591 -13.14 -11.94 -1.00
CA ARG A 591 -14.03 -10.75 -1.07
C ARG A 591 -13.52 -9.86 -2.21
N GLY A 592 -14.38 -9.38 -3.12
CA GLY A 592 -13.93 -8.76 -4.37
C GLY A 592 -14.48 -7.35 -4.62
N VAL A 593 -13.61 -6.42 -5.03
CA VAL A 593 -14.02 -5.11 -5.58
C VAL A 593 -13.23 -4.88 -6.86
N LEU A 594 -13.91 -4.93 -8.00
CA LEU A 594 -13.34 -4.76 -9.34
C LEU A 594 -13.48 -3.31 -9.80
N ARG A 595 -12.39 -2.69 -10.27
CA ARG A 595 -12.36 -1.26 -10.63
C ARG A 595 -11.76 -1.03 -12.01
N ALA A 596 -12.04 0.14 -12.57
CA ALA A 596 -11.26 0.69 -13.65
C ALA A 596 -10.24 1.70 -13.08
N ASP A 597 -9.40 1.34 -12.09
CA ASP A 597 -8.09 1.98 -11.77
C ASP A 597 -7.27 1.12 -10.75
N PRO A 598 -6.03 0.67 -11.08
CA PRO A 598 -5.26 -0.31 -10.32
C PRO A 598 -4.41 0.24 -9.16
N ARG A 599 -4.28 1.56 -8.92
CA ARG A 599 -3.47 2.07 -7.78
C ARG A 599 -4.29 2.47 -6.54
N PHE A 600 -5.54 2.04 -6.47
CA PHE A 600 -6.38 2.19 -5.27
C PHE A 600 -6.21 1.01 -4.32
N GLY A 601 -4.98 0.83 -3.84
CA GLY A 601 -4.59 -0.24 -2.92
C GLY A 601 -4.88 0.00 -1.44
N ASP A 602 -5.58 1.07 -1.04
CA ASP A 602 -5.69 1.42 0.39
C ASP A 602 -7.03 2.01 0.87
N TRP A 603 -8.14 1.83 0.13
CA TRP A 603 -9.48 2.13 0.68
C TRP A 603 -10.30 0.89 0.93
N HIS A 604 -9.93 0.28 2.05
CA HIS A 604 -10.58 -0.83 2.71
C HIS A 604 -11.88 -0.42 3.42
N VAL A 605 -12.75 0.36 2.78
CA VAL A 605 -14.06 0.67 3.37
C VAL A 605 -14.83 -0.64 3.61
N HIS A 606 -14.81 -1.57 2.65
CA HIS A 606 -15.42 -2.89 2.80
C HIS A 606 -14.71 -3.79 3.84
N SER A 607 -13.38 -3.90 3.81
CA SER A 607 -12.66 -4.91 4.62
C SER A 607 -12.11 -4.41 5.97
N ARG A 608 -11.73 -3.13 6.11
CA ARG A 608 -11.25 -2.54 7.39
C ARG A 608 -12.38 -1.99 8.25
N LEU A 609 -13.47 -1.50 7.65
CA LEU A 609 -14.61 -0.91 8.39
C LEU A 609 -15.81 -1.85 8.50
N GLY A 610 -15.77 -3.02 7.85
CA GLY A 610 -16.83 -4.02 7.92
C GLY A 610 -18.03 -3.74 7.00
N GLY A 611 -17.86 -2.92 5.95
CA GLY A 611 -18.89 -2.71 4.93
C GLY A 611 -19.17 -3.95 4.10
N ASN A 612 -20.11 -3.86 3.15
CA ASN A 612 -20.47 -4.94 2.23
C ASN A 612 -20.25 -4.53 0.76
N ALA A 613 -20.71 -5.34 -0.20
CA ALA A 613 -20.50 -5.07 -1.63
C ALA A 613 -21.12 -3.72 -2.07
N ALA A 614 -22.29 -3.34 -1.54
CA ALA A 614 -22.93 -2.07 -1.86
C ALA A 614 -22.12 -0.87 -1.35
N ASP A 615 -21.61 -0.93 -0.10
CA ASP A 615 -20.73 0.11 0.44
C ASP A 615 -19.45 0.25 -0.40
N ALA A 616 -18.88 -0.88 -0.81
CA ALA A 616 -17.71 -0.93 -1.67
C ALA A 616 -17.99 -0.28 -3.03
N MET A 617 -19.15 -0.57 -3.63
CA MET A 617 -19.60 -0.01 -4.90
C MET A 617 -19.69 1.51 -4.82
N ILE A 618 -20.36 2.05 -3.79
CA ILE A 618 -20.55 3.49 -3.61
C ILE A 618 -19.21 4.19 -3.41
N ALA A 619 -18.38 3.73 -2.47
CA ALA A 619 -17.06 4.31 -2.22
C ALA A 619 -16.17 4.25 -3.48
N THR A 620 -16.31 3.21 -4.30
CA THR A 620 -15.60 3.09 -5.58
C THR A 620 -16.06 4.10 -6.60
N ILE A 621 -17.37 4.28 -6.77
CA ILE A 621 -17.92 5.24 -7.73
C ILE A 621 -17.48 6.66 -7.36
N ILE A 622 -17.58 7.07 -6.09
CA ILE A 622 -17.15 8.40 -5.65
C ILE A 622 -15.63 8.59 -5.84
N ALA A 623 -14.83 7.54 -5.66
CA ALA A 623 -13.40 7.60 -5.97
C ALA A 623 -13.18 7.81 -7.47
N VAL A 624 -13.81 7.02 -8.34
CA VAL A 624 -13.75 7.21 -9.80
C VAL A 624 -14.16 8.63 -10.20
N ASN A 625 -15.22 9.18 -9.58
CA ASN A 625 -15.64 10.57 -9.82
C ASN A 625 -14.57 11.60 -9.45
N THR A 626 -13.73 11.30 -8.45
CA THR A 626 -12.63 12.16 -8.02
C THR A 626 -11.45 12.11 -8.98
N LEU A 627 -11.15 10.93 -9.50
CA LEU A 627 -9.89 10.61 -10.17
C LEU A 627 -9.94 10.60 -11.68
N ALA A 628 -11.10 10.20 -12.21
CA ALA A 628 -11.33 10.04 -13.63
C ALA A 628 -12.64 10.75 -14.02
N PRO A 629 -12.77 12.06 -13.68
CA PRO A 629 -13.98 12.83 -13.95
C PRO A 629 -14.29 12.94 -15.45
N PHE A 630 -13.32 12.64 -16.31
CA PHE A 630 -13.48 12.66 -17.76
C PHE A 630 -14.48 11.62 -18.30
N HIS A 631 -14.83 10.57 -17.54
CA HIS A 631 -15.79 9.55 -18.01
C HIS A 631 -16.88 9.18 -17.00
N SER A 632 -16.75 9.57 -15.74
CA SER A 632 -17.81 9.43 -14.75
C SER A 632 -17.61 10.47 -13.65
N ASP A 633 -18.64 11.24 -13.35
CA ASP A 633 -18.68 12.20 -12.24
C ASP A 633 -20.08 12.23 -11.62
N ILE A 634 -20.28 12.91 -10.48
CA ILE A 634 -21.57 12.98 -9.78
C ILE A 634 -22.68 13.69 -10.58
N GLY A 635 -22.32 14.40 -11.64
CA GLY A 635 -23.25 14.94 -12.65
C GLY A 635 -23.72 13.91 -13.68
N GLY A 636 -23.38 12.63 -13.50
CA GLY A 636 -23.74 11.52 -14.39
C GLY A 636 -24.97 10.70 -13.95
N GLY A 637 -25.05 9.47 -14.46
CA GLY A 637 -26.14 8.52 -14.24
C GLY A 637 -25.82 7.13 -14.81
N GLY A 638 -26.73 6.17 -14.67
CA GLY A 638 -26.40 4.78 -15.01
C GLY A 638 -27.42 3.72 -14.59
N PHE A 639 -26.95 2.48 -14.54
CA PHE A 639 -27.76 1.29 -14.24
C PHE A 639 -26.98 0.31 -13.34
N ALA A 640 -27.70 -0.36 -12.44
CA ALA A 640 -27.16 -1.43 -11.62
C ALA A 640 -27.99 -2.71 -11.77
N ILE A 641 -27.30 -3.85 -11.81
CA ILE A 641 -27.88 -5.18 -11.56
C ILE A 641 -27.35 -5.68 -10.22
N ILE A 642 -28.25 -6.16 -9.37
CA ILE A 642 -27.95 -6.63 -8.02
C ILE A 642 -28.47 -8.05 -7.88
N ARG A 643 -27.64 -8.93 -7.31
CA ARG A 643 -28.06 -10.21 -6.75
C ARG A 643 -27.96 -10.13 -5.24
N THR A 644 -29.07 -10.33 -4.57
CA THR A 644 -29.16 -10.33 -3.11
C THR A 644 -28.56 -11.62 -2.51
N PRO A 645 -28.16 -11.60 -1.22
CA PRO A 645 -27.79 -12.81 -0.48
C PRO A 645 -28.81 -13.95 -0.60
N GLU A 646 -30.09 -13.60 -0.66
CA GLU A 646 -31.22 -14.53 -0.76
C GLU A 646 -31.34 -15.19 -2.15
N GLY A 647 -30.58 -14.72 -3.15
CA GLY A 647 -30.63 -15.22 -4.53
C GLY A 647 -31.65 -14.50 -5.42
N GLU A 648 -32.28 -13.44 -4.92
CA GLU A 648 -33.17 -12.58 -5.70
C GLU A 648 -32.39 -11.55 -6.52
N TYR A 649 -32.96 -11.16 -7.66
CA TYR A 649 -32.37 -10.19 -8.57
C TYR A 649 -33.14 -8.88 -8.60
N GLU A 650 -32.41 -7.77 -8.62
CA GLU A 650 -32.98 -6.42 -8.64
C GLU A 650 -32.25 -5.55 -9.67
N SER A 651 -32.99 -4.68 -10.35
CA SER A 651 -32.42 -3.70 -11.28
C SER A 651 -32.72 -2.28 -10.81
N LEU A 652 -31.68 -1.46 -10.70
CA LEU A 652 -31.80 -0.05 -10.36
C LEU A 652 -31.43 0.81 -11.57
N ASN A 653 -32.40 1.57 -12.06
CA ASN A 653 -32.25 2.53 -13.15
C ASN A 653 -32.16 3.95 -12.59
N PHE A 654 -30.95 4.50 -12.60
CA PHE A 654 -30.63 5.86 -12.23
C PHE A 654 -30.11 6.66 -13.44
N ARG A 655 -30.62 6.34 -14.63
CA ARG A 655 -30.37 7.06 -15.87
C ARG A 655 -30.93 8.48 -15.81
N HIS A 656 -30.27 9.40 -16.50
CA HIS A 656 -30.71 10.79 -16.64
C HIS A 656 -32.13 10.90 -17.20
N THR A 657 -32.82 12.00 -16.90
CA THR A 657 -34.07 12.37 -17.56
C THR A 657 -33.89 13.69 -18.30
N ALA A 658 -34.53 13.83 -19.45
CA ALA A 658 -34.65 15.10 -20.15
C ALA A 658 -35.30 16.18 -19.23
N PRO A 659 -34.80 17.42 -19.21
CA PRO A 659 -35.47 18.53 -18.51
C PRO A 659 -36.93 18.70 -19.00
N ALA A 660 -37.85 19.06 -18.11
CA ALA A 660 -39.29 19.11 -18.41
C ALA A 660 -39.65 20.00 -19.61
N ASP A 661 -38.95 21.13 -19.76
CA ASP A 661 -39.23 22.13 -20.80
C ASP A 661 -38.54 21.83 -22.14
N VAL A 662 -37.77 20.74 -22.26
CA VAL A 662 -37.09 20.43 -23.52
C VAL A 662 -38.07 19.91 -24.57
N THR A 663 -37.88 20.36 -25.82
CA THR A 663 -38.67 19.94 -26.98
C THR A 663 -37.77 19.54 -28.15
N MET A 664 -38.33 18.88 -29.16
CA MET A 664 -37.59 18.60 -30.41
C MET A 664 -37.26 19.88 -31.18
N GLU A 665 -38.16 20.88 -31.16
CA GLU A 665 -37.97 22.18 -31.81
C GLU A 665 -36.72 22.89 -31.30
N PHE A 666 -36.47 22.82 -29.97
CA PHE A 666 -35.29 23.41 -29.36
C PHE A 666 -33.98 22.93 -30.02
N TYR A 667 -33.89 21.65 -30.39
CA TYR A 667 -32.73 21.09 -31.09
C TYR A 667 -32.75 21.36 -32.60
N LYS A 668 -33.92 21.35 -33.24
CA LYS A 668 -34.07 21.72 -34.66
C LYS A 668 -33.67 23.18 -34.94
N GLU A 669 -33.85 24.06 -33.97
CA GLU A 669 -33.45 25.48 -34.03
C GLU A 669 -31.94 25.70 -33.83
N GLY A 670 -31.16 24.63 -33.62
CA GLY A 670 -29.70 24.67 -33.62
C GLY A 670 -29.03 24.43 -32.27
N ALA A 671 -29.78 24.08 -31.22
CA ALA A 671 -29.18 23.70 -29.94
C ALA A 671 -28.27 22.45 -30.08
N SER A 672 -27.21 22.41 -29.28
CA SER A 672 -26.26 21.29 -29.28
C SER A 672 -26.76 20.17 -28.37
N THR A 673 -26.62 18.92 -28.80
CA THR A 673 -26.95 17.75 -27.97
C THR A 673 -25.75 17.23 -27.17
N SER A 674 -24.53 17.61 -27.54
CA SER A 674 -23.28 17.06 -26.97
C SER A 674 -22.42 18.06 -26.19
N VAL A 675 -22.62 19.36 -26.37
CA VAL A 675 -21.79 20.41 -25.72
C VAL A 675 -22.66 21.52 -25.19
N GLY A 676 -22.34 22.06 -24.02
CA GLY A 676 -23.03 23.18 -23.41
C GLY A 676 -24.31 22.78 -22.66
N GLY A 677 -25.05 23.77 -22.18
CA GLY A 677 -26.17 23.54 -21.26
C GLY A 677 -27.33 22.77 -21.90
N SER A 678 -27.51 22.90 -23.21
CA SER A 678 -28.53 22.17 -23.97
C SER A 678 -28.28 20.65 -24.05
N ALA A 679 -27.05 20.21 -23.78
CA ALA A 679 -26.66 18.82 -23.76
C ALA A 679 -26.96 18.13 -22.42
N VAL A 680 -27.18 18.91 -21.36
CA VAL A 680 -27.26 18.39 -19.98
C VAL A 680 -28.65 17.84 -19.68
N ALA A 681 -28.71 16.54 -19.40
CA ALA A 681 -29.87 15.89 -18.82
C ALA A 681 -29.79 15.91 -17.27
N VAL A 682 -30.91 15.71 -16.58
CA VAL A 682 -30.98 15.75 -15.11
C VAL A 682 -30.12 14.62 -14.51
N PRO A 683 -29.07 14.94 -13.70
CA PRO A 683 -28.15 13.93 -13.15
C PRO A 683 -28.83 12.93 -12.21
N GLY A 684 -28.55 11.63 -12.42
CA GLY A 684 -29.17 10.56 -11.66
C GLY A 684 -28.28 9.83 -10.67
N GLN A 685 -26.95 9.97 -10.79
CA GLN A 685 -25.99 9.13 -10.07
C GLN A 685 -26.14 9.24 -8.55
N MET A 686 -26.17 10.46 -8.00
CA MET A 686 -26.21 10.64 -6.54
C MET A 686 -27.49 10.06 -5.92
N LYS A 687 -28.63 10.16 -6.60
CA LYS A 687 -29.86 9.51 -6.15
C LYS A 687 -29.76 8.00 -6.24
N GLY A 688 -29.17 7.47 -7.30
CA GLY A 688 -28.93 6.03 -7.46
C GLY A 688 -28.07 5.45 -6.35
N LEU A 689 -26.96 6.12 -6.01
CA LEU A 689 -26.08 5.71 -4.91
C LEU A 689 -26.79 5.75 -3.55
N GLU A 690 -27.62 6.78 -3.31
CA GLU A 690 -28.43 6.88 -2.09
C GLU A 690 -29.46 5.74 -1.99
N GLU A 691 -30.15 5.39 -3.08
CA GLU A 691 -31.11 4.28 -3.09
C GLU A 691 -30.42 2.92 -2.90
N LEU A 692 -29.26 2.71 -3.52
CA LEU A 692 -28.44 1.52 -3.30
C LEU A 692 -27.97 1.41 -1.84
N HIS A 693 -27.54 2.53 -1.25
CA HIS A 693 -27.12 2.60 0.15
C HIS A 693 -28.27 2.31 1.12
N LYS A 694 -29.44 2.91 0.92
CA LYS A 694 -30.61 2.68 1.79
C LYS A 694 -31.06 1.22 1.78
N ARG A 695 -30.99 0.55 0.63
CA ARG A 695 -31.49 -0.81 0.47
C ARG A 695 -30.46 -1.88 0.86
N HIS A 696 -29.18 -1.64 0.55
CA HIS A 696 -28.14 -2.65 0.73
C HIS A 696 -26.90 -2.17 1.49
N GLY A 697 -26.73 -0.90 1.80
CA GLY A 697 -25.55 -0.40 2.51
C GLY A 697 -25.51 -0.86 3.97
N ARG A 698 -24.30 -1.05 4.50
CA ARG A 698 -24.06 -1.44 5.90
C ARG A 698 -23.36 -0.35 6.70
N LEU A 699 -22.53 0.47 6.06
CA LEU A 699 -21.79 1.54 6.73
C LEU A 699 -22.58 2.85 6.74
N PRO A 700 -22.26 3.79 7.66
CA PRO A 700 -22.76 5.15 7.58
C PRO A 700 -22.42 5.81 6.24
N TRP A 701 -23.36 6.60 5.69
CA TRP A 701 -23.24 7.22 4.37
C TRP A 701 -21.98 8.09 4.23
N ASP A 702 -21.69 8.91 5.24
CA ASP A 702 -20.56 9.85 5.28
C ASP A 702 -19.20 9.16 5.18
N VAL A 703 -19.03 8.03 5.86
CA VAL A 703 -17.80 7.21 5.85
C VAL A 703 -17.41 6.78 4.42
N LEU A 704 -18.37 6.60 3.53
CA LEU A 704 -18.13 6.21 2.13
C LEU A 704 -17.47 7.33 1.31
N PHE A 705 -17.56 8.59 1.77
CA PHE A 705 -17.08 9.78 1.06
C PHE A 705 -15.74 10.30 1.58
N GLU A 706 -15.41 10.08 2.85
CA GLU A 706 -14.17 10.55 3.48
C GLU A 706 -12.90 10.28 2.63
N PRO A 707 -12.73 9.08 2.02
CA PRO A 707 -11.61 8.79 1.12
C PRO A 707 -11.44 9.81 -0.01
N SER A 708 -12.55 10.06 -0.70
CA SER A 708 -12.61 10.86 -1.91
C SER A 708 -12.59 12.35 -1.58
N ILE A 709 -13.17 12.75 -0.44
CA ILE A 709 -13.04 14.10 0.12
C ILE A 709 -11.57 14.41 0.37
N LYS A 710 -10.86 13.51 1.06
CA LYS A 710 -9.43 13.66 1.34
C LYS A 710 -8.62 13.75 0.06
N LEU A 711 -8.87 12.84 -0.89
CA LEU A 711 -8.18 12.78 -2.16
C LEU A 711 -8.40 14.04 -3.03
N ALA A 712 -9.64 14.54 -3.09
CA ALA A 712 -9.96 15.78 -3.80
C ALA A 712 -9.28 17.01 -3.16
N ARG A 713 -9.14 17.02 -1.82
CA ARG A 713 -8.55 18.12 -1.06
C ARG A 713 -7.02 18.13 -1.06
N GLU A 714 -6.40 16.98 -0.80
CA GLU A 714 -4.95 16.81 -0.67
C GLU A 714 -4.26 16.55 -2.02
N GLY A 715 -5.04 16.45 -3.09
CA GLY A 715 -4.59 16.32 -4.46
C GLY A 715 -4.41 14.86 -4.89
N ALA A 716 -4.75 14.60 -6.15
CA ALA A 716 -4.58 13.32 -6.81
C ALA A 716 -3.43 13.40 -7.84
N GLU A 717 -2.69 12.31 -8.02
CA GLU A 717 -1.68 12.24 -9.08
C GLU A 717 -2.34 12.24 -10.45
N MET A 718 -1.78 12.97 -11.41
CA MET A 718 -2.13 12.89 -12.82
C MET A 718 -1.65 11.55 -13.39
N ARG A 719 -2.57 10.83 -14.02
CA ARG A 719 -2.36 9.45 -14.50
C ARG A 719 -2.53 9.31 -16.01
N GLY A 720 -2.18 8.13 -16.51
CA GLY A 720 -2.04 7.85 -17.93
C GLY A 720 -3.31 8.15 -18.72
N ASP A 721 -4.46 7.68 -18.25
CA ASP A 721 -5.71 7.82 -18.99
C ASP A 721 -6.26 9.24 -18.85
N LEU A 722 -6.32 9.82 -17.65
CA LEU A 722 -6.75 11.22 -17.47
C LEU A 722 -5.89 12.18 -18.29
N GLN A 723 -4.57 12.01 -18.31
CA GLN A 723 -3.67 12.83 -19.13
C GLN A 723 -3.92 12.62 -20.62
N THR A 724 -4.11 11.37 -21.06
CA THR A 724 -4.37 11.03 -22.47
C THR A 724 -5.66 11.67 -22.96
N PHE A 725 -6.75 11.55 -22.19
CA PHE A 725 -8.03 12.14 -22.55
C PHE A 725 -8.01 13.67 -22.46
N THR A 726 -7.33 14.26 -21.47
CA THR A 726 -7.14 15.72 -21.41
C THR A 726 -6.39 16.23 -22.64
N ARG A 727 -5.30 15.56 -23.05
CA ARG A 727 -4.55 15.91 -24.28
C ARG A 727 -5.41 15.79 -25.53
N LYS A 728 -6.22 14.73 -25.62
CA LYS A 728 -7.10 14.49 -26.76
C LYS A 728 -8.12 15.63 -26.95
N GLU A 729 -8.66 16.15 -25.86
CA GLU A 729 -9.64 17.25 -25.88
C GLU A 729 -9.00 18.64 -26.05
N CYS A 730 -7.65 18.76 -26.07
CA CYS A 730 -6.96 20.04 -26.27
C CYS A 730 -6.86 20.53 -27.73
N VAL A 731 -7.45 19.81 -28.70
CA VAL A 731 -7.60 20.09 -30.15
C VAL A 731 -6.58 21.09 -30.75
N PRO A 732 -5.43 20.63 -31.29
CA PRO A 732 -5.37 19.73 -32.46
C PRO A 732 -4.61 18.41 -32.20
N PRO A 733 -4.67 17.43 -33.13
CA PRO A 733 -3.87 16.21 -33.05
C PRO A 733 -2.37 16.53 -32.91
N GLY A 734 -1.76 16.10 -31.81
CA GLY A 734 -0.36 16.41 -31.48
C GLY A 734 -0.15 17.69 -30.68
N GLY A 735 -1.20 18.42 -30.32
CA GLY A 735 -1.14 19.53 -29.36
C GLY A 735 -0.84 19.01 -27.95
N THR A 736 0.03 19.72 -27.23
CA THR A 736 0.42 19.39 -25.84
C THR A 736 0.00 20.46 -24.84
N GLY A 737 -0.76 21.46 -25.29
CA GLY A 737 -1.05 22.66 -24.51
C GLY A 737 -2.49 23.14 -24.63
N LEU A 738 -2.84 24.04 -23.73
CA LEU A 738 -4.16 24.61 -23.52
C LEU A 738 -4.51 25.67 -24.57
N LYS A 739 -3.52 26.34 -25.16
CA LYS A 739 -3.70 27.47 -26.07
C LYS A 739 -4.53 27.08 -27.31
N GLY A 740 -5.73 27.64 -27.43
CA GLY A 740 -6.69 27.37 -28.48
C GLY A 740 -7.67 26.22 -28.20
N SER A 741 -7.54 25.52 -27.06
CA SER A 741 -8.51 24.52 -26.60
C SER A 741 -9.73 25.18 -25.98
N TRP A 742 -10.88 24.51 -26.05
CA TRP A 742 -12.08 24.91 -25.30
C TRP A 742 -11.85 24.93 -23.78
N MET A 743 -10.94 24.09 -23.26
CA MET A 743 -10.58 24.06 -21.84
C MET A 743 -9.83 25.33 -21.40
N GLU A 744 -9.22 26.10 -22.32
CA GLU A 744 -8.50 27.34 -21.99
C GLU A 744 -9.41 28.39 -21.36
N HIS A 745 -10.67 28.37 -21.76
CA HIS A 745 -11.63 29.40 -21.42
C HIS A 745 -12.42 29.10 -20.15
N ASP A 746 -12.25 27.91 -19.56
CA ASP A 746 -12.91 27.53 -18.31
C ASP A 746 -11.86 27.30 -17.19
N PRO A 747 -11.76 28.22 -16.21
CA PRO A 747 -10.78 28.12 -15.13
C PRO A 747 -11.00 26.90 -14.23
N MET A 748 -12.17 26.25 -14.28
CA MET A 748 -12.43 25.03 -13.51
C MET A 748 -11.57 23.85 -13.96
N PHE A 749 -11.10 23.85 -15.22
CA PHE A 749 -10.17 22.83 -15.74
C PHE A 749 -8.71 23.19 -15.51
N ALA A 750 -8.40 24.42 -15.06
CA ALA A 750 -7.03 24.88 -14.83
C ALA A 750 -6.17 23.92 -13.96
N PRO A 751 -6.70 23.22 -12.94
CA PRO A 751 -5.92 22.25 -12.16
C PRO A 751 -5.32 21.09 -12.98
N LEU A 752 -5.84 20.81 -14.18
CA LEU A 752 -5.30 19.78 -15.07
C LEU A 752 -4.11 20.28 -15.92
N PHE A 753 -3.72 21.54 -15.75
CA PHE A 753 -2.69 22.21 -16.55
C PHE A 753 -1.65 22.92 -15.68
N LYS A 754 -0.42 22.99 -16.16
CA LYS A 754 0.70 23.75 -15.59
C LYS A 754 1.43 24.44 -16.74
N ASP A 755 1.59 25.77 -16.63
CA ASP A 755 2.23 26.60 -17.65
C ASP A 755 1.64 26.44 -19.07
N GLY A 756 0.31 26.27 -19.14
CA GLY A 756 -0.40 26.07 -20.41
C GLY A 756 -0.20 24.69 -21.04
N HIS A 757 0.37 23.73 -20.31
CA HIS A 757 0.53 22.32 -20.73
C HIS A 757 -0.25 21.38 -19.84
N VAL A 758 -0.73 20.26 -20.40
CA VAL A 758 -1.39 19.21 -19.58
C VAL A 758 -0.41 18.73 -18.51
N LEU A 759 -0.88 18.60 -17.27
CA LEU A 759 -0.07 18.24 -16.12
C LEU A 759 0.74 16.95 -16.39
N PRO A 760 2.05 16.90 -16.07
CA PRO A 760 2.88 15.68 -16.25
C PRO A 760 2.39 14.49 -15.42
N LEU A 761 2.78 13.27 -15.81
CA LEU A 761 2.44 12.08 -15.02
C LEU A 761 3.09 12.16 -13.64
N GLY A 762 2.35 11.78 -12.59
CA GLY A 762 2.82 11.80 -11.20
C GLY A 762 2.74 13.15 -10.49
N GLU A 763 2.58 14.26 -11.21
CA GLU A 763 2.29 15.57 -10.64
C GLU A 763 0.86 15.62 -10.06
N ARG A 764 0.62 16.48 -9.07
CA ARG A 764 -0.68 16.53 -8.37
C ARG A 764 -1.61 17.61 -8.90
N TYR A 765 -2.86 17.23 -9.14
CA TYR A 765 -3.96 18.17 -9.35
C TYR A 765 -4.90 18.15 -8.14
N TYR A 766 -5.52 19.29 -7.85
CA TYR A 766 -6.37 19.49 -6.67
C TYR A 766 -7.79 19.86 -7.09
N ARG A 767 -8.80 19.37 -6.36
CA ARG A 767 -10.22 19.67 -6.60
C ARG A 767 -10.91 20.11 -5.29
N PRO A 768 -10.49 21.23 -4.67
CA PRO A 768 -11.00 21.64 -3.37
C PRO A 768 -12.49 22.00 -3.40
N GLU A 769 -13.01 22.54 -4.50
CA GLU A 769 -14.46 22.75 -4.73
C GLU A 769 -15.22 21.43 -4.65
N PHE A 770 -14.70 20.40 -5.32
CA PHE A 770 -15.31 19.08 -5.32
C PHE A 770 -15.29 18.44 -3.94
N ALA A 771 -14.17 18.59 -3.21
CA ALA A 771 -14.08 18.13 -1.82
C ALA A 771 -15.18 18.76 -0.93
N ARG A 772 -15.44 20.07 -1.07
CA ARG A 772 -16.53 20.75 -0.35
C ARG A 772 -17.90 20.21 -0.73
N THR A 773 -18.13 19.98 -2.03
CA THR A 773 -19.39 19.38 -2.52
C THR A 773 -19.61 17.99 -1.95
N LEU A 774 -18.58 17.13 -1.96
CA LEU A 774 -18.64 15.79 -1.37
C LEU A 774 -18.87 15.84 0.14
N GLU A 775 -18.27 16.78 0.88
CA GLU A 775 -18.54 16.96 2.32
C GLU A 775 -19.98 17.38 2.59
N LEU A 776 -20.53 18.28 1.77
CA LEU A 776 -21.92 18.71 1.90
C LEU A 776 -22.87 17.54 1.70
N ILE A 777 -22.62 16.72 0.67
CA ILE A 777 -23.39 15.51 0.36
C ILE A 777 -23.23 14.44 1.44
N ALA A 778 -22.01 14.24 1.96
CA ALA A 778 -21.74 13.31 3.05
C ALA A 778 -22.56 13.67 4.30
N ARG A 779 -22.63 14.96 4.63
CA ARG A 779 -23.35 15.45 5.83
C ARG A 779 -24.86 15.52 5.67
N LYS A 780 -25.35 15.91 4.49
CA LYS A 780 -26.78 16.21 4.25
C LYS A 780 -27.50 15.17 3.39
N GLY A 781 -26.82 14.11 2.97
CA GLY A 781 -27.33 13.11 2.04
C GLY A 781 -27.41 13.62 0.59
N ALA A 782 -27.92 12.80 -0.32
CA ALA A 782 -28.03 13.19 -1.74
C ALA A 782 -28.98 14.38 -1.94
N LYS A 783 -29.88 14.65 -0.98
CA LYS A 783 -30.74 15.84 -0.98
C LYS A 783 -29.98 17.14 -1.24
N ALA A 784 -28.75 17.29 -0.71
CA ALA A 784 -27.96 18.49 -0.93
C ALA A 784 -27.51 18.69 -2.38
N PHE A 785 -27.53 17.66 -3.22
CA PHE A 785 -27.25 17.74 -4.65
C PHE A 785 -28.49 18.20 -5.45
N TYR A 786 -29.68 17.79 -5.02
CA TYR A 786 -30.96 18.02 -5.72
C TYR A 786 -31.74 19.25 -5.20
N GLU A 787 -31.36 19.76 -4.03
CA GLU A 787 -31.97 20.94 -3.40
C GLU A 787 -30.90 21.87 -2.80
N GLY A 788 -31.17 23.17 -2.75
CA GLY A 788 -30.29 24.16 -2.14
C GLY A 788 -29.13 24.59 -3.04
N GLU A 789 -27.99 24.94 -2.42
CA GLU A 789 -26.91 25.68 -3.09
C GLU A 789 -26.28 24.94 -4.28
N VAL A 790 -26.11 23.60 -4.20
CA VAL A 790 -25.56 22.81 -5.31
C VAL A 790 -26.54 22.76 -6.47
N ALA A 791 -27.84 22.56 -6.20
CA ALA A 791 -28.88 22.54 -7.22
C ALA A 791 -29.01 23.89 -7.94
N GLU A 792 -28.93 24.99 -7.18
CA GLU A 792 -28.87 26.35 -7.73
C GLU A 792 -27.62 26.55 -8.61
N GLY A 793 -26.48 26.01 -8.18
CA GLY A 793 -25.23 26.01 -8.95
C GLY A 793 -25.36 25.27 -10.29
N ILE A 794 -25.93 24.06 -10.28
CA ILE A 794 -26.19 23.26 -11.48
C ILE A 794 -27.09 24.03 -12.45
N VAL A 795 -28.26 24.49 -11.98
CA VAL A 795 -29.24 25.19 -12.83
C VAL A 795 -28.65 26.47 -13.41
N LYS A 796 -27.90 27.23 -12.59
CA LYS A 796 -27.21 28.44 -13.06
C LYS A 796 -26.19 28.12 -14.15
N ALA A 797 -25.38 27.08 -13.98
CA ALA A 797 -24.40 26.67 -14.98
C ALA A 797 -25.08 26.21 -16.29
N VAL A 798 -26.09 25.34 -16.18
CA VAL A 798 -26.85 24.82 -17.34
C VAL A 798 -27.54 25.96 -18.09
N ARG A 799 -28.27 26.83 -17.39
CA ARG A 799 -28.98 27.97 -18.02
C ARG A 799 -28.01 28.99 -18.62
N GLY A 800 -26.88 29.25 -17.95
CA GLY A 800 -25.84 30.16 -18.44
C GLY A 800 -25.22 29.71 -19.77
N TRP A 801 -25.24 28.40 -20.04
CA TRP A 801 -24.75 27.78 -21.28
C TRP A 801 -25.88 27.35 -22.23
N GLY A 802 -27.05 27.99 -22.12
CA GLY A 802 -28.16 27.81 -23.07
C GLY A 802 -29.05 26.59 -22.85
N GLY A 803 -28.95 25.91 -21.70
CA GLY A 803 -29.80 24.77 -21.37
C GLY A 803 -31.18 25.14 -20.81
N LEU A 804 -32.00 24.10 -20.58
CA LEU A 804 -33.40 24.25 -20.14
C LEU A 804 -33.71 23.64 -18.75
N MET A 805 -32.70 23.20 -18.00
CA MET A 805 -32.92 22.63 -16.67
C MET A 805 -33.41 23.66 -15.65
N THR A 806 -34.35 23.26 -14.79
CA THR A 806 -34.90 24.02 -13.68
C THR A 806 -34.58 23.36 -12.34
N LEU A 807 -34.82 24.07 -11.23
CA LEU A 807 -34.73 23.47 -9.89
C LEU A 807 -35.79 22.39 -9.68
N ASP A 808 -36.96 22.54 -10.30
CA ASP A 808 -38.02 21.54 -10.21
C ASP A 808 -37.63 20.24 -10.94
N ASP A 809 -36.87 20.32 -12.03
CA ASP A 809 -36.32 19.13 -12.69
C ASP A 809 -35.43 18.31 -11.76
N LEU A 810 -34.49 18.96 -11.06
CA LEU A 810 -33.60 18.32 -10.08
C LEU A 810 -34.41 17.75 -8.90
N LYS A 811 -35.30 18.55 -8.33
CA LYS A 811 -36.09 18.16 -7.16
C LYS A 811 -37.03 16.98 -7.44
N ASN A 812 -37.57 16.90 -8.66
CA ASN A 812 -38.53 15.87 -9.05
C ASN A 812 -37.89 14.61 -9.62
N TYR A 813 -36.57 14.59 -9.82
CA TYR A 813 -35.85 13.40 -10.30
C TYR A 813 -36.03 12.20 -9.37
N LYS A 814 -36.25 11.01 -9.97
CA LYS A 814 -36.40 9.75 -9.25
C LYS A 814 -35.68 8.61 -9.96
N CYS A 815 -35.09 7.71 -9.19
CA CYS A 815 -34.64 6.41 -9.70
C CYS A 815 -35.83 5.46 -9.89
N GLN A 816 -35.67 4.45 -10.73
CA GLN A 816 -36.65 3.39 -10.95
C GLN A 816 -36.04 2.06 -10.52
N TRP A 817 -36.76 1.31 -9.68
CA TRP A 817 -36.47 -0.10 -9.44
C TRP A 817 -37.27 -0.92 -10.45
N ASN A 818 -36.59 -1.57 -11.38
CA ASN A 818 -37.22 -2.35 -12.43
C ASN A 818 -37.05 -3.85 -12.19
N THR A 819 -37.96 -4.65 -12.74
CA THR A 819 -37.79 -6.11 -12.78
C THR A 819 -36.64 -6.45 -13.72
N PRO A 820 -35.60 -7.16 -13.26
CA PRO A 820 -34.50 -7.57 -14.14
C PRO A 820 -34.99 -8.60 -15.16
N ILE A 821 -34.30 -8.68 -16.29
CA ILE A 821 -34.59 -9.62 -17.37
C ILE A 821 -33.52 -10.70 -17.44
N SER A 822 -33.92 -11.89 -17.91
CA SER A 822 -33.02 -13.04 -18.01
C SER A 822 -33.25 -13.87 -19.25
N ALA A 823 -32.20 -14.54 -19.72
CA ALA A 823 -32.27 -15.59 -20.73
C ALA A 823 -31.36 -16.76 -20.35
N THR A 824 -31.60 -17.92 -20.95
CA THR A 824 -30.77 -19.12 -20.76
C THR A 824 -29.70 -19.16 -21.84
N TYR A 825 -28.47 -19.48 -21.44
CA TYR A 825 -27.34 -19.77 -22.32
C TYR A 825 -26.78 -21.13 -21.98
N HIS A 826 -27.15 -22.15 -22.75
CA HIS A 826 -26.85 -23.56 -22.42
C HIS A 826 -27.38 -23.94 -21.02
N ASP A 827 -26.48 -24.24 -20.08
CA ASP A 827 -26.74 -24.59 -18.67
C ASP A 827 -26.63 -23.37 -17.72
N TYR A 828 -26.43 -22.16 -18.25
CA TYR A 828 -26.32 -20.92 -17.47
C TYR A 828 -27.57 -20.04 -17.60
N LYS A 829 -27.88 -19.30 -16.53
CA LYS A 829 -28.89 -18.25 -16.51
C LYS A 829 -28.23 -16.89 -16.44
N LEU A 830 -28.53 -16.04 -17.42
CA LEU A 830 -27.93 -14.71 -17.56
C LEU A 830 -28.95 -13.68 -17.10
N TRP A 831 -28.53 -12.74 -16.24
CA TRP A 831 -29.35 -11.68 -15.68
C TRP A 831 -28.78 -10.31 -16.04
N THR A 832 -29.65 -9.37 -16.41
CA THR A 832 -29.27 -7.99 -16.71
C THR A 832 -30.46 -7.03 -16.56
N VAL A 833 -30.21 -5.75 -16.83
CA VAL A 833 -31.16 -4.66 -16.70
C VAL A 833 -32.04 -4.52 -17.96
N PRO A 834 -33.33 -4.15 -17.83
CA PRO A 834 -34.20 -3.89 -18.98
C PRO A 834 -33.94 -2.52 -19.61
N ALA A 835 -34.66 -2.21 -20.69
CA ALA A 835 -34.72 -0.88 -21.29
C ALA A 835 -34.99 0.24 -20.24
N PRO A 836 -34.42 1.45 -20.40
CA PRO A 836 -33.73 1.99 -21.58
C PRO A 836 -32.25 1.57 -21.73
N ALA A 837 -31.75 0.63 -20.93
CA ALA A 837 -30.47 -0.01 -21.16
C ALA A 837 -30.55 -1.10 -22.24
N SER A 838 -29.41 -1.59 -22.73
CA SER A 838 -29.34 -2.55 -23.84
C SER A 838 -29.27 -4.03 -23.41
N GLY A 839 -29.67 -4.35 -22.18
CA GLY A 839 -29.59 -5.71 -21.65
C GLY A 839 -30.35 -6.76 -22.48
N ALA A 840 -31.54 -6.42 -22.98
CA ALA A 840 -32.31 -7.32 -23.84
C ALA A 840 -31.59 -7.66 -25.16
N ILE A 841 -30.75 -6.75 -25.65
CA ILE A 841 -29.98 -6.97 -26.89
C ILE A 841 -28.85 -7.94 -26.63
N TRP A 842 -28.12 -7.76 -25.54
CA TRP A 842 -27.09 -8.70 -25.11
C TRP A 842 -27.67 -10.10 -24.85
N LEU A 843 -28.80 -10.21 -24.14
CA LEU A 843 -29.49 -11.48 -23.93
C LEU A 843 -29.97 -12.11 -25.25
N SER A 844 -30.46 -11.32 -26.20
CA SER A 844 -30.86 -11.83 -27.52
C SER A 844 -29.67 -12.35 -28.33
N ALA A 845 -28.49 -11.70 -28.22
CA ALA A 845 -27.26 -12.18 -28.85
C ALA A 845 -26.79 -13.49 -28.22
N MET A 846 -26.68 -13.54 -26.88
CA MET A 846 -26.30 -14.74 -26.14
C MET A 846 -27.28 -15.89 -26.40
N GLY A 847 -28.59 -15.65 -26.29
CA GLY A 847 -29.60 -16.68 -26.56
C GLY A 847 -29.62 -17.16 -28.01
N THR A 848 -29.24 -16.33 -28.98
CA THR A 848 -29.06 -16.79 -30.37
C THR A 848 -27.82 -17.69 -30.48
N LEU A 849 -26.75 -17.34 -29.78
CA LEU A 849 -25.51 -18.09 -29.76
C LEU A 849 -25.64 -19.46 -29.07
N SER A 850 -26.55 -19.61 -28.10
CA SER A 850 -26.74 -20.90 -27.40
C SER A 850 -27.31 -22.03 -28.27
N HIS A 851 -27.74 -21.75 -29.49
CA HIS A 851 -28.20 -22.76 -30.47
C HIS A 851 -27.05 -23.44 -31.22
N PHE A 852 -25.81 -22.97 -31.04
CA PHE A 852 -24.61 -23.57 -31.63
C PHE A 852 -23.88 -24.44 -30.60
N PRO A 853 -23.19 -25.52 -31.03
CA PRO A 853 -22.45 -26.36 -30.11
C PRO A 853 -21.30 -25.59 -29.45
N ARG A 854 -21.04 -25.88 -28.17
CA ARG A 854 -19.81 -25.45 -27.49
C ARG A 854 -18.60 -25.93 -28.29
N GLN A 855 -17.68 -25.03 -28.60
CA GLN A 855 -16.45 -25.42 -29.29
C GLN A 855 -15.38 -25.83 -28.26
N GLU A 856 -14.59 -26.85 -28.58
CA GLU A 856 -13.43 -27.23 -27.77
C GLU A 856 -12.41 -26.07 -27.68
N ARG A 857 -11.60 -26.04 -26.61
CA ARG A 857 -10.57 -25.03 -26.32
C ARG A 857 -9.45 -25.08 -27.36
N VAL A 858 -9.71 -24.60 -28.57
CA VAL A 858 -8.69 -24.33 -29.59
C VAL A 858 -8.21 -22.90 -29.35
N ARG A 859 -6.91 -22.72 -29.04
CA ARG A 859 -6.26 -21.40 -28.96
C ARG A 859 -6.74 -20.56 -30.14
N CYS A 860 -7.37 -19.43 -29.83
CA CYS A 860 -7.94 -18.44 -30.73
C CYS A 860 -7.33 -18.44 -32.16
N SER A 861 -7.82 -19.29 -33.05
CA SER A 861 -7.38 -19.28 -34.47
C SER A 861 -8.34 -19.92 -35.47
N THR A 862 -9.50 -20.47 -35.06
CA THR A 862 -10.47 -21.04 -36.03
C THR A 862 -11.87 -20.48 -35.81
N THR A 863 -12.18 -19.44 -36.58
CA THR A 863 -13.47 -19.25 -37.27
C THR A 863 -14.71 -19.93 -36.69
N THR A 864 -15.56 -19.17 -36.01
CA THR A 864 -17.02 -19.29 -36.25
C THR A 864 -17.60 -17.92 -36.54
N GLU A 865 -18.36 -17.85 -37.63
CA GLU A 865 -19.15 -16.69 -38.05
C GLU A 865 -20.34 -16.47 -37.11
N SER A 866 -20.86 -17.57 -36.57
CA SER A 866 -22.08 -17.63 -35.77
C SER A 866 -22.12 -16.65 -34.58
N PRO A 867 -21.08 -16.49 -33.74
CA PRO A 867 -21.06 -15.42 -32.73
C PRO A 867 -21.14 -14.01 -33.31
N ARG A 868 -20.45 -13.75 -34.43
CA ARG A 868 -20.37 -12.42 -35.06
C ARG A 868 -21.71 -12.02 -35.65
N LEU A 869 -22.33 -12.94 -36.38
CA LEU A 869 -23.63 -12.69 -37.00
C LEU A 869 -24.78 -12.67 -35.98
N SER A 870 -24.63 -13.34 -34.83
CA SER A 870 -25.58 -13.23 -33.71
C SER A 870 -25.61 -11.81 -33.12
N GLU A 871 -24.44 -11.17 -32.99
CA GLU A 871 -24.33 -9.77 -32.57
C GLU A 871 -24.97 -8.84 -33.60
N TRP A 872 -24.71 -9.06 -34.90
CA TRP A 872 -25.32 -8.26 -35.97
C TRP A 872 -26.85 -8.33 -35.93
N LEU A 873 -27.42 -9.52 -35.74
CA LEU A 873 -28.87 -9.67 -35.63
C LEU A 873 -29.46 -8.95 -34.42
N ALA A 874 -28.72 -8.89 -33.31
CA ALA A 874 -29.15 -8.26 -32.07
C ALA A 874 -29.14 -6.73 -32.18
N TYR A 875 -28.12 -6.12 -32.79
CA TYR A 875 -28.09 -4.66 -33.00
C TYR A 875 -29.27 -4.14 -33.83
N GLY A 876 -29.85 -4.97 -34.70
CA GLY A 876 -31.07 -4.63 -35.44
C GLY A 876 -32.24 -4.34 -34.50
N GLN A 877 -32.39 -5.10 -33.41
CA GLN A 877 -33.42 -4.89 -32.38
C GLN A 877 -33.13 -3.65 -31.51
N ARG A 878 -31.85 -3.27 -31.33
CA ARG A 878 -31.46 -2.11 -30.51
C ARG A 878 -32.12 -0.82 -30.98
N THR A 879 -32.34 -0.70 -32.29
CA THR A 879 -33.01 0.46 -32.89
C THR A 879 -34.48 0.61 -32.47
N GLU A 880 -35.11 -0.46 -32.00
CA GLU A 880 -36.48 -0.48 -31.47
C GLU A 880 -36.56 -0.20 -29.96
N LEU A 881 -35.42 -0.09 -29.27
CA LEU A 881 -35.36 0.26 -27.85
C LEU A 881 -35.60 1.75 -27.60
N GLY A 882 -36.14 2.06 -26.43
CA GLY A 882 -36.34 3.41 -25.92
C GLY A 882 -36.71 3.37 -24.44
N ASP A 883 -37.28 4.46 -23.94
CA ASP A 883 -37.81 4.52 -22.56
C ASP A 883 -39.13 3.74 -22.45
N PRO A 884 -39.24 2.69 -21.61
CA PRO A 884 -40.47 1.93 -21.43
C PRO A 884 -41.67 2.77 -20.99
N GLU A 885 -41.48 3.89 -20.28
CA GLU A 885 -42.58 4.78 -19.89
C GLU A 885 -43.19 5.53 -21.08
N PHE A 886 -42.47 5.58 -22.21
CA PHE A 886 -42.84 6.33 -23.42
C PHE A 886 -42.99 5.44 -24.67
N VAL A 887 -42.62 4.15 -24.58
CA VAL A 887 -42.73 3.18 -25.68
C VAL A 887 -43.64 2.03 -25.25
N GLU A 888 -44.88 2.08 -25.71
CA GLU A 888 -45.92 1.09 -25.36
C GLU A 888 -45.54 -0.33 -25.80
N GLY A 889 -45.74 -1.30 -24.91
CA GLY A 889 -45.48 -2.71 -25.18
C GLY A 889 -43.99 -3.09 -25.25
N LEU A 890 -43.06 -2.19 -24.89
CA LEU A 890 -41.63 -2.46 -24.97
C LEU A 890 -41.18 -3.61 -24.04
N GLU A 891 -41.82 -3.78 -22.88
CA GLU A 891 -41.57 -4.93 -22.00
C GLU A 891 -41.89 -6.26 -22.69
N ALA A 892 -43.07 -6.35 -23.31
CA ALA A 892 -43.49 -7.54 -24.05
C ALA A 892 -42.61 -7.79 -25.27
N LYS A 893 -42.17 -6.73 -25.98
CA LYS A 893 -41.21 -6.85 -27.09
C LYS A 893 -39.87 -7.40 -26.63
N GLN A 894 -39.31 -6.88 -25.54
CA GLN A 894 -38.06 -7.38 -24.97
C GLN A 894 -38.17 -8.86 -24.58
N ALA A 895 -39.26 -9.24 -23.92
CA ALA A 895 -39.54 -10.64 -23.56
C ALA A 895 -39.64 -11.55 -24.80
N ALA A 896 -40.31 -11.07 -25.86
CA ALA A 896 -40.40 -11.81 -27.13
C ALA A 896 -39.04 -11.97 -27.80
N TRP A 897 -38.19 -10.93 -27.79
CA TRP A 897 -36.86 -10.96 -28.41
C TRP A 897 -35.94 -12.01 -27.81
N ILE A 898 -35.94 -12.12 -26.48
CA ILE A 898 -35.08 -13.05 -25.72
C ILE A 898 -35.69 -14.46 -25.56
N SER A 899 -36.85 -14.72 -26.17
CA SER A 899 -37.50 -16.04 -26.12
C SER A 899 -36.74 -17.09 -26.94
N GLU A 900 -36.90 -18.36 -26.54
CA GLU A 900 -36.33 -19.52 -27.24
C GLU A 900 -36.77 -19.59 -28.71
N GLU A 901 -38.04 -19.27 -29.00
CA GLU A 901 -38.56 -19.26 -30.37
C GLU A 901 -37.86 -18.19 -31.23
N SER A 902 -37.72 -16.97 -30.70
CA SER A 902 -37.08 -15.84 -31.39
C SER A 902 -35.60 -16.09 -31.64
N THR A 903 -34.88 -16.55 -30.61
CA THR A 903 -33.44 -16.82 -30.70
C THR A 903 -33.13 -18.02 -31.61
N SER A 904 -33.94 -19.08 -31.58
CA SER A 904 -33.83 -20.22 -32.51
C SER A 904 -34.07 -19.80 -33.97
N LYS A 905 -35.05 -18.94 -34.19
CA LYS A 905 -35.33 -18.39 -35.53
C LYS A 905 -34.16 -17.55 -36.04
N ARG A 906 -33.56 -16.74 -35.17
CA ARG A 906 -32.38 -15.92 -35.49
C ARG A 906 -31.15 -16.77 -35.78
N ALA A 907 -30.92 -17.83 -35.01
CA ALA A 907 -29.81 -18.75 -35.23
C ALA A 907 -29.88 -19.39 -36.63
N LYS A 908 -31.09 -19.73 -37.11
CA LYS A 908 -31.32 -20.27 -38.47
C LYS A 908 -31.09 -19.27 -39.60
N MET A 909 -30.98 -17.97 -39.31
CA MET A 909 -30.62 -16.95 -40.30
C MET A 909 -29.11 -16.81 -40.48
N LEU A 910 -28.30 -17.47 -39.64
CA LEU A 910 -26.84 -17.38 -39.70
C LEU A 910 -26.27 -18.38 -40.70
N SER A 911 -25.17 -17.99 -41.35
CA SER A 911 -24.43 -18.80 -42.32
C SER A 911 -22.97 -18.83 -41.91
N ASP A 912 -22.37 -20.02 -41.86
CA ASP A 912 -20.94 -20.17 -41.55
C ASP A 912 -20.03 -19.91 -42.77
N ASP A 913 -20.61 -19.86 -43.98
CA ASP A 913 -19.88 -19.76 -45.25
C ASP A 913 -19.85 -18.35 -45.85
N HIS A 914 -20.78 -17.47 -45.47
CA HIS A 914 -20.84 -16.10 -45.99
C HIS A 914 -21.62 -15.16 -45.07
N THR A 915 -21.33 -13.86 -45.15
CA THR A 915 -22.18 -12.79 -44.60
C THR A 915 -23.13 -12.24 -45.65
N PHE A 916 -24.21 -11.60 -45.21
CA PHE A 916 -25.19 -10.95 -46.06
C PHE A 916 -25.03 -9.42 -46.05
N PRO A 917 -25.55 -8.70 -47.08
CA PRO A 917 -25.67 -7.24 -47.02
C PRO A 917 -26.53 -6.79 -45.83
N PRO A 918 -26.34 -5.56 -45.31
CA PRO A 918 -27.10 -5.05 -44.17
C PRO A 918 -28.60 -5.32 -44.25
N ASP A 919 -29.24 -5.00 -45.39
CA ASP A 919 -30.67 -5.17 -45.62
C ASP A 919 -31.22 -6.59 -45.33
N TYR A 920 -30.39 -7.64 -45.45
CA TYR A 920 -30.78 -9.01 -45.09
C TYR A 920 -31.14 -9.14 -43.61
N TYR A 921 -30.35 -8.51 -42.75
CA TYR A 921 -30.58 -8.47 -41.30
C TYR A 921 -31.72 -7.51 -40.92
N LYS A 922 -32.36 -6.89 -41.91
CA LYS A 922 -33.42 -5.89 -41.78
C LYS A 922 -33.09 -4.78 -40.78
N PRO A 923 -31.88 -4.17 -40.81
CA PRO A 923 -31.61 -3.01 -40.00
C PRO A 923 -32.58 -1.92 -40.45
N PRO A 924 -33.37 -1.32 -39.55
CA PRO A 924 -33.98 -0.05 -39.91
C PRO A 924 -32.84 0.93 -40.23
N ARG A 925 -33.10 1.88 -41.15
CA ARG A 925 -32.10 2.82 -41.71
C ARG A 925 -31.62 3.85 -40.69
N VAL A 926 -31.02 3.38 -39.61
CA VAL A 926 -30.77 4.14 -38.40
C VAL A 926 -29.39 3.87 -37.84
N GLU A 927 -28.68 4.93 -37.47
CA GLU A 927 -27.37 4.82 -36.81
C GLU A 927 -27.49 4.55 -35.30
N ILE A 928 -26.57 3.73 -34.80
CA ILE A 928 -26.25 3.61 -33.37
C ILE A 928 -25.17 4.65 -33.03
N LYS A 929 -25.53 5.70 -32.28
CA LYS A 929 -24.57 6.72 -31.84
C LYS A 929 -23.44 6.10 -31.01
N GLU A 930 -22.20 6.51 -31.29
CA GLU A 930 -21.04 6.20 -30.46
C GLU A 930 -21.08 7.09 -29.20
N ASP A 931 -21.44 6.50 -28.06
CA ASP A 931 -21.15 7.11 -26.77
C ASP A 931 -19.70 6.80 -26.35
N ASN A 932 -19.05 7.79 -25.75
CA ASN A 932 -17.72 7.69 -25.13
C ASN A 932 -17.91 8.04 -23.64
N GLY A 933 -16.91 7.88 -22.76
CA GLY A 933 -17.01 8.31 -21.37
C GLY A 933 -17.94 7.47 -20.46
N THR A 934 -17.55 6.22 -20.17
CA THR A 934 -18.32 5.31 -19.28
C THR A 934 -17.39 4.56 -18.33
N SER A 935 -17.88 4.17 -17.14
CA SER A 935 -17.26 3.21 -16.21
C SER A 935 -18.15 1.99 -16.04
N ASN A 936 -17.54 0.82 -15.92
CA ASN A 936 -18.18 -0.32 -15.27
C ASN A 936 -17.39 -0.72 -14.02
N ILE A 937 -18.12 -1.05 -12.95
CA ILE A 937 -17.57 -1.44 -11.65
C ILE A 937 -18.39 -2.64 -11.18
N THR A 938 -17.73 -3.67 -10.66
CA THR A 938 -18.40 -4.88 -10.12
C THR A 938 -17.85 -5.20 -8.74
N THR A 939 -18.73 -5.44 -7.77
CA THR A 939 -18.36 -5.74 -6.39
C THR A 939 -19.15 -6.92 -5.88
N ALA A 940 -18.54 -7.77 -5.07
CA ALA A 940 -19.26 -8.81 -4.37
C ALA A 940 -18.64 -9.11 -3.00
N ASP A 941 -19.44 -9.65 -2.09
CA ASP A 941 -19.02 -9.99 -0.73
C ASP A 941 -19.30 -11.44 -0.33
N ALA A 942 -18.79 -11.81 0.85
CA ALA A 942 -18.92 -13.15 1.41
C ALA A 942 -20.37 -13.50 1.82
N ASP A 943 -21.26 -12.52 1.92
CA ASP A 943 -22.67 -12.74 2.25
C ASP A 943 -23.47 -13.13 1.00
N GLY A 944 -22.86 -13.08 -0.19
CA GLY A 944 -23.49 -13.44 -1.47
C GLY A 944 -24.16 -12.27 -2.19
N LEU A 945 -23.96 -11.03 -1.71
CA LEU A 945 -24.38 -9.82 -2.41
C LEU A 945 -23.42 -9.55 -3.58
N VAL A 946 -23.95 -9.44 -4.79
CA VAL A 946 -23.20 -9.12 -6.01
C VAL A 946 -23.84 -7.90 -6.67
N VAL A 947 -23.04 -6.89 -6.99
CA VAL A 947 -23.49 -5.63 -7.59
C VAL A 947 -22.60 -5.32 -8.80
N SER A 948 -23.20 -5.14 -9.98
CA SER A 948 -22.51 -4.62 -11.17
C SER A 948 -23.19 -3.32 -11.62
N VAL A 949 -22.41 -2.27 -11.77
CA VAL A 949 -22.86 -0.91 -12.13
C VAL A 949 -22.15 -0.42 -13.37
N THR A 950 -22.91 0.09 -14.34
CA THR A 950 -22.40 0.94 -15.41
C THR A 950 -22.84 2.38 -15.16
N THR A 951 -21.90 3.31 -15.03
CA THR A 951 -22.15 4.76 -14.82
C THR A 951 -21.41 5.60 -15.86
N THR A 952 -21.97 6.74 -16.24
CA THR A 952 -21.48 7.58 -17.35
C THR A 952 -21.92 9.04 -17.19
N ILE A 953 -21.13 9.95 -17.78
CA ILE A 953 -21.52 11.34 -18.04
C ILE A 953 -21.82 11.58 -19.54
N GLY A 954 -22.00 10.52 -20.33
CA GLY A 954 -21.92 10.59 -21.80
C GLY A 954 -20.46 10.81 -22.21
N LEU A 955 -20.20 11.59 -23.26
CA LEU A 955 -18.87 11.74 -23.89
C LEU A 955 -17.76 12.16 -22.92
N ASN A 956 -16.50 12.14 -23.38
CA ASN A 956 -15.38 12.54 -22.52
C ASN A 956 -15.57 13.98 -22.04
N PHE A 957 -15.51 14.21 -20.73
CA PHE A 957 -15.82 15.48 -20.08
C PHE A 957 -17.26 15.98 -20.30
N GLY A 958 -18.17 15.09 -20.71
CA GLY A 958 -19.60 15.32 -20.85
C GLY A 958 -19.92 16.57 -21.65
N SER A 959 -20.76 17.44 -21.08
CA SER A 959 -21.20 18.70 -21.71
C SER A 959 -20.12 19.78 -21.80
N HIS A 960 -18.89 19.49 -21.36
CA HIS A 960 -17.79 20.44 -21.17
C HIS A 960 -18.03 21.47 -20.05
N ILE A 961 -19.07 21.26 -19.22
CA ILE A 961 -19.38 22.14 -18.09
C ILE A 961 -18.93 21.48 -16.78
N MET A 962 -17.96 22.10 -16.11
CA MET A 962 -17.71 21.86 -14.69
C MET A 962 -18.45 22.91 -13.86
N VAL A 963 -19.27 22.49 -12.91
CA VAL A 963 -20.14 23.42 -12.15
C VAL A 963 -19.28 24.40 -11.33
N PRO A 964 -19.33 25.72 -11.61
CA PRO A 964 -18.47 26.69 -10.94
C PRO A 964 -18.73 26.73 -9.43
N GLY A 965 -17.65 26.66 -8.64
CA GLY A 965 -17.72 26.64 -7.17
C GLY A 965 -17.97 25.26 -6.55
N TYR A 966 -18.38 24.26 -7.35
CA TYR A 966 -18.73 22.92 -6.88
C TYR A 966 -17.88 21.79 -7.49
N GLY A 967 -17.21 22.01 -8.62
CA GLY A 967 -16.05 21.22 -9.04
C GLY A 967 -16.32 19.82 -9.63
N PHE A 968 -17.53 19.56 -10.15
CA PHE A 968 -17.88 18.32 -10.83
C PHE A 968 -18.43 18.56 -12.23
N ILE A 969 -18.28 17.56 -13.12
CA ILE A 969 -18.66 17.65 -14.52
C ILE A 969 -20.12 17.23 -14.74
N LEU A 970 -20.83 17.95 -15.61
CA LEU A 970 -22.19 17.65 -16.03
C LEU A 970 -22.23 16.81 -17.31
N ASN A 971 -23.14 15.85 -17.35
CA ASN A 971 -23.33 14.96 -18.47
C ASN A 971 -23.78 15.68 -19.75
N ASP A 972 -23.57 15.03 -20.91
CA ASP A 972 -24.15 15.39 -22.20
C ASP A 972 -25.16 14.32 -22.69
N SER A 973 -25.88 13.67 -21.76
CA SER A 973 -26.74 12.53 -22.11
C SER A 973 -27.95 12.89 -22.98
N MET A 974 -28.19 14.17 -23.29
CA MET A 974 -29.13 14.53 -24.35
C MET A 974 -28.62 14.09 -25.74
N ASP A 975 -27.31 13.85 -25.91
CA ASP A 975 -26.76 13.30 -27.15
C ASP A 975 -27.21 11.88 -27.41
N ASP A 976 -27.57 11.13 -26.38
CA ASP A 976 -28.15 9.80 -26.58
C ASP A 976 -29.56 9.85 -27.15
N PHE A 977 -30.21 11.02 -27.24
CA PHE A 977 -31.43 11.19 -28.03
C PHE A 977 -31.13 11.34 -29.52
N SER A 978 -32.11 10.91 -30.29
CA SER A 978 -32.17 11.09 -31.74
C SER A 978 -32.81 12.46 -32.05
N VAL A 979 -32.32 13.21 -33.05
CA VAL A 979 -32.88 14.52 -33.48
C VAL A 979 -33.41 14.40 -34.92
N GLU A 980 -34.72 14.58 -35.09
CA GLU A 980 -35.38 14.33 -36.39
C GLU A 980 -34.87 15.28 -37.48
N GLY A 981 -34.60 14.75 -38.68
CA GLY A 981 -34.16 15.53 -39.84
C GLY A 981 -32.69 15.98 -39.76
N ARG A 982 -31.96 15.56 -38.73
CA ARG A 982 -30.52 15.76 -38.59
C ARG A 982 -29.81 14.43 -38.77
N PRO A 983 -29.53 14.00 -40.02
CA PRO A 983 -28.67 12.85 -40.23
C PRO A 983 -27.29 13.14 -39.66
N ASN A 984 -26.62 12.10 -39.16
CA ASN A 984 -25.24 12.21 -38.71
C ASN A 984 -24.29 12.58 -39.88
N GLY A 985 -22.99 12.75 -39.59
CA GLY A 985 -21.97 12.95 -40.63
C GLY A 985 -21.87 11.81 -41.67
N THR A 986 -22.52 10.68 -41.34
CA THR A 986 -22.84 9.48 -42.15
C THR A 986 -23.80 9.61 -43.33
N GLY A 987 -24.79 10.50 -43.17
CA GLY A 987 -26.05 10.47 -43.93
C GLY A 987 -27.13 9.51 -43.41
N TYR A 988 -27.03 8.99 -42.18
CA TYR A 988 -28.00 8.07 -41.57
C TYR A 988 -29.03 8.82 -40.70
N GLU A 989 -30.29 8.38 -40.79
CA GLU A 989 -31.41 8.95 -40.04
C GLU A 989 -31.40 8.44 -38.59
N PRO A 990 -31.78 9.23 -37.57
CA PRO A 990 -31.77 8.73 -36.19
C PRO A 990 -32.96 7.79 -35.82
N SER A 991 -32.93 7.16 -34.63
CA SER A 991 -33.88 6.11 -34.22
C SER A 991 -35.26 6.66 -33.85
N LYS A 992 -36.32 6.09 -34.45
CA LYS A 992 -37.70 6.53 -34.23
C LYS A 992 -38.22 6.40 -32.79
N PRO A 993 -38.06 5.25 -32.09
CA PRO A 993 -38.41 5.14 -30.68
C PRO A 993 -37.58 6.05 -29.76
N ASN A 994 -36.36 6.38 -30.18
CA ASN A 994 -35.48 7.26 -29.44
C ASN A 994 -35.76 8.76 -29.68
N PHE A 995 -36.39 9.14 -30.79
CA PHE A 995 -36.91 10.50 -30.99
C PHE A 995 -37.98 10.88 -29.98
N GLY A 996 -38.72 9.92 -29.40
CA GLY A 996 -39.87 10.10 -28.50
C GLY A 996 -41.20 10.20 -29.24
N GLY A 997 -42.26 9.65 -28.64
CA GLY A 997 -43.63 9.66 -29.18
C GLY A 997 -43.85 8.88 -30.49
N TYR A 998 -44.15 7.58 -30.43
CA TYR A 998 -45.04 6.93 -31.40
C TYR A 998 -45.74 5.69 -30.86
N HIS A 999 -47.06 5.67 -31.03
CA HIS A 999 -47.97 4.55 -30.83
C HIS A 999 -47.95 3.62 -32.05
N TRP A 1000 -48.00 2.30 -31.85
CA TRP A 1000 -48.21 1.34 -32.94
C TRP A 1000 -49.70 1.22 -33.33
N ASN A 1001 -50.65 1.76 -32.53
CA ASN A 1001 -52.08 1.41 -32.62
C ASN A 1001 -53.09 2.58 -32.72
N GLY A 1002 -52.66 3.84 -32.76
CA GLY A 1002 -53.56 4.97 -33.09
C GLY A 1002 -54.70 5.30 -32.10
N ALA A 1003 -54.58 5.00 -30.80
CA ALA A 1003 -55.56 5.41 -29.79
C ALA A 1003 -54.94 6.37 -28.74
N PRO A 1004 -55.64 7.46 -28.35
CA PRO A 1004 -55.08 8.49 -27.47
C PRO A 1004 -55.07 8.08 -25.99
N THR A 1005 -53.98 8.40 -25.28
CA THR A 1005 -53.93 8.43 -23.81
C THR A 1005 -53.60 9.84 -23.33
N GLY A 1006 -54.17 10.24 -22.18
CA GLY A 1006 -54.36 11.63 -21.75
C GLY A 1006 -53.13 12.40 -21.23
N ARG A 1007 -51.99 12.33 -21.90
CA ARG A 1007 -50.95 13.37 -21.82
C ARG A 1007 -50.62 13.79 -23.25
N GLU A 1008 -50.93 15.04 -23.55
CA GLU A 1008 -50.98 15.63 -24.90
C GLU A 1008 -49.69 15.36 -25.71
N SER A 1009 -49.70 14.30 -26.52
CA SER A 1009 -48.93 14.21 -27.75
C SER A 1009 -49.65 15.07 -28.80
N ARG A 1010 -48.91 15.92 -29.52
CA ARG A 1010 -49.48 16.72 -30.60
C ARG A 1010 -50.18 15.84 -31.63
N ALA A 1011 -51.29 16.34 -32.17
CA ALA A 1011 -52.13 15.65 -33.14
C ALA A 1011 -51.47 15.35 -34.50
N ASP A 1012 -50.21 15.76 -34.73
CA ASP A 1012 -49.52 15.63 -36.01
C ASP A 1012 -48.55 14.44 -36.10
N GLY A 1013 -48.30 13.71 -35.01
CA GLY A 1013 -47.42 12.54 -35.03
C GLY A 1013 -45.97 12.88 -35.38
N SER A 1014 -45.44 14.02 -34.96
CA SER A 1014 -43.99 14.23 -34.99
C SER A 1014 -43.32 13.53 -33.79
N PRO A 1015 -42.11 12.95 -33.95
CA PRO A 1015 -41.45 12.28 -32.84
C PRO A 1015 -40.61 13.29 -32.01
N GLU A 1016 -40.83 13.37 -30.71
CA GLU A 1016 -40.41 14.48 -29.85
C GLU A 1016 -39.45 14.10 -28.70
N VAL A 1017 -38.30 14.77 -28.57
CA VAL A 1017 -37.54 14.78 -27.31
C VAL A 1017 -38.46 15.43 -26.29
N VAL A 1018 -39.00 14.62 -25.37
CA VAL A 1018 -40.02 15.03 -24.40
C VAL A 1018 -39.42 15.10 -23.01
N GLY A 1019 -39.74 16.17 -22.28
CA GLY A 1019 -39.36 16.33 -20.90
C GLY A 1019 -39.73 15.14 -20.00
N GLY A 1020 -38.80 14.76 -19.13
CA GLY A 1020 -38.93 13.60 -18.24
C GLY A 1020 -38.55 12.26 -18.87
N LYS A 1021 -38.42 12.15 -20.19
CA LYS A 1021 -37.99 10.91 -20.86
C LYS A 1021 -36.52 10.59 -20.57
N ARG A 1022 -36.18 9.31 -20.43
CA ARG A 1022 -34.79 8.82 -20.30
C ARG A 1022 -34.21 8.48 -21.68
N PRO A 1023 -32.96 8.89 -21.97
CA PRO A 1023 -32.31 8.53 -23.22
C PRO A 1023 -31.87 7.07 -23.22
N LEU A 1024 -31.93 6.45 -24.40
CA LEU A 1024 -31.43 5.09 -24.66
C LEU A 1024 -29.95 4.97 -24.21
N SER A 1025 -29.54 3.79 -23.77
CA SER A 1025 -28.15 3.52 -23.38
C SER A 1025 -27.67 2.17 -23.89
N SER A 1026 -26.39 2.13 -24.26
CA SER A 1026 -25.67 0.90 -24.59
C SER A 1026 -25.30 0.07 -23.35
N SER A 1027 -25.49 0.61 -22.14
CA SER A 1027 -25.16 -0.04 -20.87
C SER A 1027 -25.81 -1.41 -20.74
N CYS A 1028 -25.05 -2.39 -20.24
CA CYS A 1028 -25.51 -3.75 -20.00
C CYS A 1028 -24.65 -4.42 -18.90
N PRO A 1029 -24.73 -3.96 -17.64
CA PRO A 1029 -24.12 -4.73 -16.55
C PRO A 1029 -24.85 -6.08 -16.41
N TYR A 1030 -24.14 -7.15 -16.09
CA TYR A 1030 -24.69 -8.51 -16.08
C TYR A 1030 -24.16 -9.38 -14.93
N ILE A 1031 -24.94 -10.40 -14.56
CA ILE A 1031 -24.59 -11.46 -13.61
C ILE A 1031 -25.04 -12.80 -14.22
N VAL A 1032 -24.23 -13.85 -14.08
CA VAL A 1032 -24.47 -15.18 -14.62
C VAL A 1032 -24.45 -16.21 -13.49
N GLU A 1033 -25.46 -17.08 -13.48
CA GLU A 1033 -25.56 -18.23 -12.59
C GLU A 1033 -25.52 -19.53 -13.38
N ASN A 1034 -25.04 -20.60 -12.75
CA ASN A 1034 -25.23 -21.96 -13.26
C ASN A 1034 -26.64 -22.50 -12.92
N ASP A 1035 -26.91 -23.71 -13.40
CA ASP A 1035 -28.15 -24.46 -13.15
C ASP A 1035 -28.46 -24.74 -11.66
N GLN A 1036 -27.45 -24.65 -10.80
CA GLN A 1036 -27.56 -24.79 -9.35
C GLN A 1036 -27.86 -23.47 -8.62
N GLY A 1037 -27.97 -22.35 -9.34
CA GLY A 1037 -28.21 -21.02 -8.76
C GLY A 1037 -26.96 -20.39 -8.10
N VAL A 1038 -25.77 -20.89 -8.44
CA VAL A 1038 -24.49 -20.32 -7.98
C VAL A 1038 -23.99 -19.32 -9.01
N VAL A 1039 -23.60 -18.13 -8.56
CA VAL A 1039 -22.98 -17.12 -9.42
C VAL A 1039 -21.63 -17.62 -9.92
N VAL A 1040 -21.41 -17.57 -11.22
CA VAL A 1040 -20.16 -17.99 -11.88
C VAL A 1040 -19.42 -16.82 -12.53
N LEU A 1041 -20.13 -15.75 -12.90
CA LEU A 1041 -19.56 -14.58 -13.55
C LEU A 1041 -20.40 -13.34 -13.27
N ALA A 1042 -19.76 -12.20 -13.02
CA ALA A 1042 -20.40 -10.89 -13.01
C ALA A 1042 -19.50 -9.87 -13.70
N GLY A 1043 -20.09 -8.86 -14.34
CA GLY A 1043 -19.28 -7.87 -15.03
C GLY A 1043 -20.10 -6.87 -15.83
N GLY A 1044 -19.42 -6.20 -16.75
CA GLY A 1044 -19.99 -5.27 -17.69
C GLY A 1044 -18.88 -4.55 -18.45
N CYS A 1045 -19.25 -3.54 -19.22
CA CYS A 1045 -18.32 -2.85 -20.10
C CYS A 1045 -18.65 -1.36 -20.23
N ALA A 1046 -17.61 -0.58 -20.53
CA ALA A 1046 -17.66 0.79 -21.00
C ALA A 1046 -17.23 0.87 -22.48
N GLY A 1047 -17.72 1.84 -23.25
CA GLY A 1047 -17.31 2.04 -24.65
C GLY A 1047 -18.48 2.10 -25.64
N GLY A 1048 -19.62 2.64 -25.23
CA GLY A 1048 -20.80 2.81 -26.03
C GLY A 1048 -21.29 1.60 -26.79
N SER A 1049 -21.50 1.76 -28.09
CA SER A 1049 -22.05 0.70 -28.91
C SER A 1049 -21.24 -0.59 -28.81
N THR A 1050 -19.93 -0.51 -28.55
CA THR A 1050 -19.04 -1.67 -28.40
C THR A 1050 -19.30 -2.51 -27.13
N ILE A 1051 -20.05 -1.98 -26.14
CA ILE A 1051 -20.36 -2.64 -24.86
C ILE A 1051 -20.99 -4.02 -25.09
N ILE A 1052 -21.98 -4.11 -25.98
CA ILE A 1052 -22.73 -5.35 -26.21
C ILE A 1052 -21.80 -6.41 -26.80
N SER A 1053 -21.03 -6.07 -27.84
CA SER A 1053 -20.05 -6.97 -28.45
C SER A 1053 -18.97 -7.44 -27.48
N ALA A 1054 -18.44 -6.52 -26.66
CA ALA A 1054 -17.41 -6.86 -25.68
C ALA A 1054 -17.96 -7.78 -24.59
N ASN A 1055 -19.15 -7.49 -24.05
CA ASN A 1055 -19.81 -8.34 -23.06
C ASN A 1055 -20.11 -9.74 -23.61
N THR A 1056 -20.62 -9.85 -24.83
CA THR A 1056 -20.89 -11.14 -25.49
C THR A 1056 -19.61 -11.97 -25.59
N GLN A 1057 -18.52 -11.39 -26.10
CA GLN A 1057 -17.25 -12.10 -26.25
C GLN A 1057 -16.65 -12.49 -24.91
N VAL A 1058 -16.64 -11.61 -23.91
CA VAL A 1058 -16.12 -11.91 -22.56
C VAL A 1058 -16.93 -13.02 -21.89
N ALA A 1059 -18.27 -12.92 -21.88
CA ALA A 1059 -19.12 -13.93 -21.26
C ALA A 1059 -18.97 -15.27 -21.97
N ARG A 1060 -19.04 -15.32 -23.31
CA ARG A 1060 -18.80 -16.55 -24.09
C ARG A 1060 -17.44 -17.16 -23.79
N ASN A 1061 -16.38 -16.35 -23.79
CA ASN A 1061 -15.02 -16.84 -23.57
C ASN A 1061 -14.87 -17.50 -22.20
N VAL A 1062 -15.52 -16.95 -21.16
CA VAL A 1062 -15.52 -17.58 -19.83
C VAL A 1062 -16.42 -18.83 -19.81
N LEU A 1063 -17.63 -18.76 -20.36
CA LEU A 1063 -18.65 -19.81 -20.20
C LEU A 1063 -18.44 -21.04 -21.10
N ASP A 1064 -17.91 -20.85 -22.31
CA ASP A 1064 -17.72 -21.95 -23.27
C ASP A 1064 -16.28 -22.45 -23.34
N TYR A 1065 -15.29 -21.56 -23.19
CA TYR A 1065 -13.88 -21.92 -23.30
C TYR A 1065 -13.19 -22.09 -21.94
N ASP A 1066 -13.94 -21.93 -20.85
CA ASP A 1066 -13.45 -21.95 -19.46
C ASP A 1066 -12.23 -21.04 -19.24
N MET A 1067 -12.22 -19.89 -19.93
CA MET A 1067 -11.16 -18.90 -19.72
C MET A 1067 -11.26 -18.30 -18.31
N SER A 1068 -10.12 -18.01 -17.71
CA SER A 1068 -10.01 -17.13 -16.55
C SER A 1068 -10.47 -15.72 -16.88
N ALA A 1069 -10.74 -14.90 -15.85
CA ALA A 1069 -11.06 -13.49 -16.05
C ALA A 1069 -9.95 -12.77 -16.85
N ALA A 1070 -8.68 -13.08 -16.58
CA ALA A 1070 -7.53 -12.51 -17.29
C ALA A 1070 -7.41 -12.94 -18.75
N GLU A 1071 -7.58 -14.23 -19.04
CA GLU A 1071 -7.59 -14.73 -20.43
C GLU A 1071 -8.72 -14.08 -21.24
N ALA A 1072 -9.92 -13.95 -20.65
CA ALA A 1072 -11.06 -13.34 -21.31
C ALA A 1072 -10.83 -11.85 -21.61
N MET A 1073 -10.20 -11.09 -20.70
CA MET A 1073 -9.87 -9.67 -20.92
C MET A 1073 -8.82 -9.45 -22.03
N ARG A 1074 -7.82 -10.35 -22.13
CA ARG A 1074 -6.71 -10.26 -23.10
C ARG A 1074 -7.03 -10.81 -24.48
N SER A 1075 -8.14 -11.52 -24.61
CA SER A 1075 -8.62 -12.04 -25.89
C SER A 1075 -8.84 -10.91 -26.90
N ASN A 1076 -8.60 -11.22 -28.18
CA ASN A 1076 -8.93 -10.33 -29.28
C ASN A 1076 -10.43 -10.01 -29.30
N ARG A 1077 -10.78 -8.79 -29.72
CA ARG A 1077 -12.16 -8.35 -29.82
C ARG A 1077 -12.53 -7.91 -31.21
N LEU A 1078 -13.71 -8.33 -31.63
CA LEU A 1078 -14.37 -7.85 -32.82
C LEU A 1078 -15.54 -6.95 -32.43
N HIS A 1079 -15.80 -5.91 -33.21
CA HIS A 1079 -17.03 -5.14 -33.11
C HIS A 1079 -17.64 -4.90 -34.48
N ASN A 1080 -18.96 -5.03 -34.56
CA ASN A 1080 -19.76 -4.60 -35.70
C ASN A 1080 -21.18 -4.34 -35.21
N GLN A 1081 -21.73 -3.20 -35.61
CA GLN A 1081 -23.05 -2.71 -35.23
C GLN A 1081 -24.01 -2.62 -36.42
N ILE A 1082 -23.78 -3.43 -37.46
CA ILE A 1082 -24.42 -3.46 -38.79
C ILE A 1082 -24.13 -2.23 -39.65
N ILE A 1083 -24.21 -1.03 -39.06
CA ILE A 1083 -24.07 0.25 -39.76
C ILE A 1083 -23.08 1.15 -38.99
N PRO A 1084 -21.94 1.55 -39.61
CA PRO A 1084 -21.46 1.14 -40.94
C PRO A 1084 -21.19 -0.38 -41.01
N ASN A 1085 -21.36 -0.97 -42.19
CA ASN A 1085 -21.16 -2.41 -42.40
C ASN A 1085 -19.68 -2.76 -42.49
N VAL A 1086 -19.00 -2.62 -41.36
CA VAL A 1086 -17.58 -2.90 -41.21
C VAL A 1086 -17.35 -3.60 -39.88
N SER A 1087 -16.60 -4.69 -39.95
CA SER A 1087 -16.14 -5.42 -38.77
C SER A 1087 -14.79 -4.87 -38.36
N GLN A 1088 -14.77 -4.20 -37.21
CA GLN A 1088 -13.55 -3.73 -36.59
C GLN A 1088 -12.87 -4.88 -35.87
N VAL A 1089 -11.60 -5.12 -36.20
CA VAL A 1089 -10.79 -6.19 -35.62
C VAL A 1089 -9.51 -5.62 -35.03
N GLU A 1090 -9.15 -6.12 -33.84
CA GLU A 1090 -7.96 -5.66 -33.13
C GLU A 1090 -6.66 -6.22 -33.70
N ARG A 1091 -5.64 -5.37 -33.72
CA ARG A 1091 -4.23 -5.79 -33.87
C ARG A 1091 -3.66 -6.20 -32.51
N SER A 1092 -2.68 -7.11 -32.54
CA SER A 1092 -1.90 -7.43 -31.35
C SER A 1092 -1.21 -6.17 -30.85
N SER A 1093 -1.33 -5.93 -29.55
CA SER A 1093 -0.86 -4.70 -28.93
C SER A 1093 -0.43 -4.99 -27.49
N THR A 1094 0.57 -4.26 -27.02
CA THR A 1094 1.06 -4.40 -25.64
C THR A 1094 0.68 -3.14 -24.88
N HIS A 1095 -0.05 -3.32 -23.79
CA HIS A 1095 -0.51 -2.25 -22.91
C HIS A 1095 -0.03 -2.56 -21.49
N GLN A 1096 0.67 -1.63 -20.86
CA GLN A 1096 1.20 -1.82 -19.49
C GLN A 1096 2.10 -3.06 -19.32
N GLY A 1097 2.78 -3.50 -20.39
CA GLY A 1097 3.56 -4.75 -20.38
C GLY A 1097 2.75 -6.02 -20.65
N ILE A 1098 1.42 -5.91 -20.73
CA ILE A 1098 0.50 -7.01 -21.01
C ILE A 1098 0.25 -7.07 -22.52
N THR A 1099 0.61 -8.19 -23.14
CA THR A 1099 0.27 -8.43 -24.54
C THR A 1099 -1.18 -8.89 -24.66
N VAL A 1100 -1.95 -8.11 -25.41
CA VAL A 1100 -3.29 -8.43 -25.88
C VAL A 1100 -3.16 -9.10 -27.23
N ASP A 1101 -3.82 -10.24 -27.39
CA ASP A 1101 -3.83 -10.97 -28.66
C ASP A 1101 -4.68 -10.20 -29.67
N GLY A 1102 -4.17 -10.05 -30.90
CA GLY A 1102 -4.94 -9.56 -32.04
C GLY A 1102 -5.50 -10.69 -32.88
N PHE A 1103 -6.20 -10.32 -33.96
CA PHE A 1103 -6.55 -11.28 -35.01
C PHE A 1103 -5.32 -11.57 -35.89
N SER A 1104 -5.16 -12.81 -36.35
CA SER A 1104 -4.15 -13.15 -37.36
C SER A 1104 -4.62 -12.74 -38.76
N GLU A 1105 -3.67 -12.46 -39.66
CA GLU A 1105 -3.99 -12.17 -41.07
C GLU A 1105 -4.71 -13.34 -41.74
N GLU A 1106 -4.38 -14.59 -41.39
CA GLU A 1106 -5.07 -15.78 -41.89
C GLU A 1106 -6.55 -15.80 -41.51
N VAL A 1107 -6.87 -15.52 -40.24
CA VAL A 1107 -8.25 -15.43 -39.77
C VAL A 1107 -8.97 -14.29 -40.50
N VAL A 1108 -8.33 -13.13 -40.62
CA VAL A 1108 -8.93 -11.97 -41.30
C VAL A 1108 -9.16 -12.22 -42.79
N GLU A 1109 -8.25 -12.90 -43.47
CA GLU A 1109 -8.43 -13.27 -44.87
C GLU A 1109 -9.55 -14.31 -45.03
N GLY A 1110 -9.69 -15.23 -44.08
CA GLY A 1110 -10.86 -16.12 -43.99
C GLY A 1110 -12.18 -15.36 -43.91
N LEU A 1111 -12.24 -14.27 -43.12
CA LEU A 1111 -13.44 -13.43 -43.01
C LEU A 1111 -13.74 -12.66 -44.29
N LYS A 1112 -12.71 -12.10 -44.93
CA LYS A 1112 -12.87 -11.43 -46.22
C LYS A 1112 -13.34 -12.41 -47.29
N GLY A 1113 -12.82 -13.64 -47.30
CA GLY A 1113 -13.27 -14.72 -48.17
C GLY A 1113 -14.76 -15.06 -47.99
N LYS A 1114 -15.30 -14.83 -46.79
CA LYS A 1114 -16.73 -14.97 -46.46
C LYS A 1114 -17.55 -13.68 -46.68
N GLY A 1115 -16.94 -12.63 -47.24
CA GLY A 1115 -17.61 -11.39 -47.63
C GLY A 1115 -17.63 -10.28 -46.58
N HIS A 1116 -16.89 -10.40 -45.46
CA HIS A 1116 -16.82 -9.33 -44.47
C HIS A 1116 -15.94 -8.16 -44.92
N ALA A 1117 -16.45 -6.94 -44.77
CA ALA A 1117 -15.62 -5.74 -44.83
C ALA A 1117 -14.89 -5.58 -43.49
N ILE A 1118 -13.56 -5.52 -43.52
CA ILE A 1118 -12.71 -5.51 -42.32
C ILE A 1118 -12.01 -4.17 -42.18
N GLU A 1119 -12.05 -3.62 -40.97
CA GLU A 1119 -11.23 -2.49 -40.54
C GLU A 1119 -10.31 -2.93 -39.40
N TRP A 1120 -9.00 -2.73 -39.58
CA TRP A 1120 -8.04 -2.97 -38.52
C TRP A 1120 -7.98 -1.77 -37.57
N VAL A 1121 -8.23 -2.01 -36.29
CA VAL A 1121 -8.04 -1.02 -35.23
C VAL A 1121 -6.84 -1.40 -34.35
N PRO A 1122 -6.06 -0.44 -33.83
CA PRO A 1122 -4.95 -0.74 -32.92
C PRO A 1122 -5.41 -1.53 -31.68
N PHE A 1123 -6.56 -1.15 -31.14
CA PHE A 1123 -7.31 -1.85 -30.09
C PHE A 1123 -8.77 -1.35 -30.12
N ASN A 1124 -9.69 -2.16 -29.61
CA ASN A 1124 -11.11 -1.85 -29.47
C ASN A 1124 -11.29 -0.86 -28.32
N ARG A 1125 -12.18 0.12 -28.50
CA ARG A 1125 -12.41 1.19 -27.51
C ARG A 1125 -13.16 0.72 -26.26
N SER A 1126 -13.74 -0.48 -26.30
CA SER A 1126 -14.39 -1.13 -25.15
C SER A 1126 -13.42 -1.33 -23.99
N THR A 1127 -13.93 -1.20 -22.78
CA THR A 1127 -13.20 -1.44 -21.52
C THR A 1127 -14.10 -2.28 -20.60
N PRO A 1128 -14.19 -3.60 -20.84
CA PRO A 1128 -14.88 -4.51 -19.95
C PRO A 1128 -14.12 -4.71 -18.63
N CYS A 1129 -14.85 -5.16 -17.62
CA CYS A 1129 -14.29 -5.74 -16.43
C CYS A 1129 -15.15 -6.96 -16.05
N ALA A 1130 -14.52 -8.01 -15.55
CA ALA A 1130 -15.20 -9.25 -15.15
C ALA A 1130 -14.68 -9.80 -13.82
N MET A 1131 -15.60 -10.41 -13.06
CA MET A 1131 -15.34 -11.18 -11.86
C MET A 1131 -15.86 -12.60 -12.06
N LYS A 1132 -14.96 -13.58 -12.18
CA LYS A 1132 -15.26 -15.02 -12.31
C LYS A 1132 -15.24 -15.65 -10.92
N PHE A 1133 -16.27 -16.40 -10.56
CA PHE A 1133 -16.39 -17.06 -9.26
C PHE A 1133 -15.95 -18.52 -9.41
N LEU A 1134 -14.95 -18.95 -8.65
CA LEU A 1134 -14.40 -20.31 -8.71
C LEU A 1134 -15.12 -21.25 -7.72
N PRO A 1135 -15.03 -22.58 -7.90
CA PRO A 1135 -15.51 -23.55 -6.92
C PRO A 1135 -14.82 -23.36 -5.56
N GLY A 1136 -15.54 -22.85 -4.56
CA GLY A 1136 -15.02 -22.54 -3.23
C GLY A 1136 -15.17 -21.07 -2.88
N PRO A 1137 -14.41 -20.54 -1.90
CA PRO A 1137 -14.52 -19.14 -1.50
C PRO A 1137 -13.71 -18.20 -2.41
N GLU A 1138 -13.16 -18.66 -3.53
CA GLU A 1138 -12.15 -17.92 -4.31
C GLU A 1138 -12.74 -17.34 -5.60
N TRP A 1139 -12.44 -16.09 -5.89
CA TRP A 1139 -12.88 -15.40 -7.11
C TRP A 1139 -11.68 -14.82 -7.85
N GLU A 1140 -11.79 -14.74 -9.17
CA GLU A 1140 -10.87 -14.02 -10.06
C GLU A 1140 -11.51 -12.69 -10.45
N ALA A 1141 -10.75 -11.61 -10.45
CA ALA A 1141 -11.26 -10.33 -10.95
C ALA A 1141 -10.20 -9.64 -11.80
N GLU A 1142 -10.59 -9.19 -12.99
CA GLU A 1142 -9.69 -8.53 -13.93
C GLU A 1142 -10.35 -7.30 -14.60
N GLY A 1143 -9.53 -6.24 -14.78
CA GLY A 1143 -9.86 -5.07 -15.58
C GLY A 1143 -9.19 -5.13 -16.97
N ASP A 1144 -9.70 -4.39 -17.95
CA ASP A 1144 -9.14 -4.45 -19.31
C ASP A 1144 -7.73 -3.85 -19.42
N PRO A 1145 -6.69 -4.63 -19.75
CA PRO A 1145 -5.31 -4.15 -19.83
C PRO A 1145 -5.10 -2.97 -20.81
N ARG A 1146 -6.02 -2.75 -21.77
CA ARG A 1146 -5.99 -1.65 -22.74
C ARG A 1146 -6.12 -0.25 -22.10
N LYS A 1147 -6.46 -0.14 -20.82
CA LYS A 1147 -6.56 1.13 -20.07
C LYS A 1147 -5.54 1.20 -18.95
N ASN A 1148 -4.69 2.24 -18.98
CA ASN A 1148 -3.57 2.43 -18.04
C ASN A 1148 -4.04 2.54 -16.59
N ASP A 1149 -5.24 3.07 -16.44
CA ASP A 1149 -5.87 3.26 -15.17
C ASP A 1149 -7.09 2.33 -15.12
N SER A 1150 -6.95 1.02 -15.42
CA SER A 1150 -7.96 0.00 -15.09
C SER A 1150 -7.37 -1.17 -14.29
N GLY A 1151 -8.14 -1.87 -13.44
CA GLY A 1151 -7.58 -2.96 -12.64
C GLY A 1151 -8.53 -3.77 -11.76
N GLY A 1152 -8.35 -5.08 -11.74
CA GLY A 1152 -9.05 -5.97 -10.83
C GLY A 1152 -8.36 -6.11 -9.48
N SER A 1153 -9.14 -6.16 -8.39
CA SER A 1153 -8.60 -6.47 -7.06
C SER A 1153 -9.53 -7.42 -6.32
N VAL A 1154 -8.96 -8.52 -5.84
CA VAL A 1154 -9.66 -9.45 -4.95
C VAL A 1154 -8.89 -9.52 -3.65
N PHE A 1155 -9.60 -9.41 -2.54
CA PHE A 1155 -9.05 -9.38 -1.20
C PHE A 1155 -9.16 -10.77 -0.58
N HIS A 1156 -8.05 -11.31 -0.06
CA HIS A 1156 -8.09 -12.46 0.84
C HIS A 1156 -8.20 -11.97 2.28
N PRO A 1157 -9.15 -12.47 3.08
CA PRO A 1157 -9.24 -12.18 4.52
C PRO A 1157 -8.10 -12.83 5.32
#